data_AF-A0A5S3Y1T5-F1
#
_entry.id   AF-A0A5S3Y1T5-F1
#
_cell.length_a   1.000
_cell.length_b   1.000
_cell.length_c   1.000
_cell.angle_alpha   90.00
_cell.angle_beta   90.00
_cell.angle_gamma   90.00
#
_symmetry.space_group_name_H-M   'P 1'
#
loop_
_entity.id
_entity.type
_entity.pdbx_description
1 polymer ?
#
loop_
_entity_poly.entity_id
_entity_poly.type
_entity_poly.pdbx_seq_one_letter_code
_entity_poly.pdbx_strand_id
1 'polypeptide(L)'
;MYLIKRLLAILAITIALVALFYFSRKIMVWIDSAEPIDARTSQETRSNVQWLSSQKPLQFTFSNQRTHSLRILSNAVFDQSVVLDQPVNYAIKYVLYDQEGDVILDKVYHHASKLVTNSQEQQVKQIIENKQSLNVASGQSFYLPIKDYPNAASLDLTLIPEQTNLQGVVVRVHAKTPEQSIDPLNSWLKRPLERRRRATDYLTMGENTLTDGEIRNAMAFWWQKIAPQGIPDIDFKSDILYESLPYNVVTYDFSEQQHDLGSYFTKPGLCASIRLEETDSLIFKTDKQGLLPSLIWYDKLQFSPPLPVNFSAIDEANSYQTEPLNPGLVTICSEDNLLTQWRTLSGNAILTSYSGSYLANSQSSVSFDIESQSHLNIEVRALETSQLNVTLFDESNEQIESYSVTLKGQASEFDRLIAENTQRQDVGMLVTYYLRSPKNARRVEVKADKDVYVRLKSRFADFNYQRTLTHGLVTESPTNFHDIAAWYEQRANNHYELTLMGHFSNIRTFTPPAELDPQVTYYQSRELFDQLPISNVALTLSPNKYYLPKQPAQVFNYGIYNKNNYTPYINSEDNSLIYRLKGNSAKEANMADLSVSQLQQIQDSSRSMYQNWYGNRPWVKQRLYQLNKKTPLTLRFDKYQRPISLVFKVAKSNNEAPVELSVKQRAKYKSGLTSEYSIKKQKYQLYPSELINAFLIHPKNSRLNSYPSVTHLVSSDIDTLHSITIESSETIWLSILDEYPAQEQKVRWWNNEN
;
A
#
# COMPACT_ATOMS: atom_id res chain seq x y z
N MET A 1 11.22 -80.50 -41.44
CA MET A 1 10.05 -79.59 -41.28
C MET A 1 9.82 -79.07 -39.87
N TYR A 2 10.07 -79.83 -38.80
CA TYR A 2 9.80 -79.41 -37.41
C TYR A 2 10.68 -78.23 -36.93
N LEU A 3 11.99 -78.27 -37.22
CA LEU A 3 12.94 -77.21 -36.84
C LEU A 3 12.68 -75.87 -37.56
N ILE A 4 12.29 -75.91 -38.83
CA ILE A 4 11.94 -74.71 -39.62
C ILE A 4 10.69 -74.03 -39.05
N LYS A 5 9.66 -74.83 -38.68
CA LYS A 5 8.46 -74.30 -38.02
C LYS A 5 8.77 -73.67 -36.66
N ARG A 6 9.69 -74.25 -35.88
CA ARG A 6 10.15 -73.65 -34.60
C ARG A 6 10.95 -72.36 -34.80
N LEU A 7 11.84 -72.31 -35.79
CA LEU A 7 12.60 -71.10 -36.12
C LEU A 7 11.68 -69.97 -36.60
N LEU A 8 10.68 -70.27 -37.44
CA LEU A 8 9.66 -69.29 -37.85
C LEU A 8 8.78 -68.82 -36.69
N ALA A 9 8.40 -69.72 -35.78
CA ALA A 9 7.65 -69.37 -34.59
C ALA A 9 8.46 -68.47 -33.65
N ILE A 10 9.75 -68.78 -33.43
CA ILE A 10 10.66 -67.94 -32.63
C ILE A 10 10.82 -66.57 -33.30
N LEU A 11 11.04 -66.53 -34.62
CA LEU A 11 11.16 -65.28 -35.37
C LEU A 11 9.90 -64.41 -35.22
N ALA A 12 8.71 -65.00 -35.39
CA ALA A 12 7.44 -64.32 -35.22
C ALA A 12 7.24 -63.80 -33.79
N ILE A 13 7.64 -64.56 -32.77
CA ILE A 13 7.59 -64.15 -31.37
C ILE A 13 8.56 -62.99 -31.11
N THR A 14 9.80 -63.03 -31.64
CA THR A 14 10.74 -61.91 -31.51
C THR A 14 10.23 -60.65 -32.20
N ILE A 15 9.64 -60.77 -33.40
CA ILE A 15 9.04 -59.62 -34.11
C ILE A 15 7.89 -59.04 -33.29
N ALA A 16 7.02 -59.89 -32.73
CA ALA A 16 5.92 -59.46 -31.87
C ALA A 16 6.43 -58.76 -30.59
N LEU A 17 7.47 -59.29 -29.94
CA LEU A 17 8.07 -58.68 -28.75
C LEU A 17 8.72 -57.32 -29.05
N VAL A 18 9.43 -57.21 -30.17
CA VAL A 18 10.05 -55.94 -30.60
C VAL A 18 8.98 -54.91 -30.94
N ALA A 19 7.91 -55.31 -31.64
CA ALA A 19 6.77 -54.43 -31.92
C ALA A 19 6.09 -53.97 -30.63
N LEU A 20 5.88 -54.87 -29.67
CA LEU A 20 5.24 -54.57 -28.39
C LEU A 20 6.10 -53.65 -27.52
N PHE A 21 7.42 -53.85 -27.51
CA PHE A 21 8.37 -52.94 -26.84
C PHE A 21 8.38 -51.55 -27.49
N TYR A 22 8.32 -51.47 -28.82
CA TYR A 22 8.26 -50.20 -29.52
C TYR A 22 6.94 -49.47 -29.24
N PHE A 23 5.84 -50.20 -29.18
CA PHE A 23 4.52 -49.66 -28.88
C PHE A 23 4.40 -49.21 -27.42
N SER A 24 4.93 -49.98 -26.47
CA SER A 24 4.92 -49.60 -25.05
C SER A 24 5.77 -48.37 -24.78
N ARG A 25 6.95 -48.25 -25.42
CA ARG A 25 7.78 -47.04 -25.33
C ARG A 25 7.06 -45.81 -25.90
N LYS A 26 6.34 -45.95 -27.01
CA LYS A 26 5.53 -44.87 -27.60
C LYS A 26 4.37 -44.46 -26.68
N ILE A 27 3.70 -45.42 -26.04
CA ILE A 27 2.63 -45.15 -25.07
C ILE A 27 3.18 -44.46 -23.84
N MET A 28 4.33 -44.88 -23.31
CA MET A 28 4.93 -44.29 -22.11
C MET A 28 5.32 -42.82 -22.34
N VAL A 29 5.97 -42.52 -23.47
CA VAL A 29 6.27 -41.12 -23.87
C VAL A 29 4.99 -40.30 -24.08
N TRP A 30 3.91 -40.92 -24.57
CA TRP A 30 2.63 -40.25 -24.72
C TRP A 30 1.95 -39.97 -23.37
N ILE A 31 1.99 -40.91 -22.43
CA ILE A 31 1.46 -40.75 -21.06
C ILE A 31 2.23 -39.65 -20.32
N ASP A 32 3.56 -39.67 -20.35
CA ASP A 32 4.39 -38.60 -19.76
C ASP A 32 4.09 -37.22 -20.39
N SER A 33 3.77 -37.18 -21.68
CA SER A 33 3.36 -35.94 -22.36
C SER A 33 1.92 -35.49 -22.06
N ALA A 34 1.10 -36.37 -21.47
CA ALA A 34 -0.32 -36.16 -21.23
C ALA A 34 -0.66 -35.91 -19.75
N GLU A 35 0.31 -35.99 -18.82
CA GLU A 35 0.09 -35.63 -17.43
C GLU A 35 -0.28 -34.13 -17.30
N PRO A 36 -1.40 -33.79 -16.64
CA PRO A 36 -1.75 -32.41 -16.38
C PRO A 36 -0.84 -31.83 -15.29
N ILE A 37 -0.15 -30.73 -15.59
CA ILE A 37 0.44 -29.87 -14.56
C ILE A 37 -0.73 -29.25 -13.78
N ASP A 38 -0.55 -29.10 -12.46
CA ASP A 38 -1.51 -28.58 -11.46
C ASP A 38 -2.68 -27.75 -12.01
N ALA A 39 -3.88 -28.00 -11.45
CA ALA A 39 -5.17 -27.39 -11.81
C ALA A 39 -5.29 -25.85 -11.66
N ARG A 40 -4.17 -25.11 -11.56
CA ARG A 40 -4.14 -23.66 -11.35
C ARG A 40 -4.25 -22.81 -12.63
N THR A 41 -4.05 -23.36 -13.82
CA THR A 41 -4.10 -22.56 -15.08
C THR A 41 -5.28 -22.96 -15.97
N SER A 42 -6.47 -22.48 -15.64
CA SER A 42 -7.68 -22.67 -16.46
C SER A 42 -7.74 -21.80 -17.73
N GLN A 43 -6.67 -21.08 -18.08
CA GLN A 43 -6.61 -20.17 -19.23
C GLN A 43 -5.27 -20.29 -19.99
N GLU A 44 -5.11 -21.37 -20.77
CA GLU A 44 -4.04 -21.46 -21.78
C GLU A 44 -4.40 -20.58 -22.99
N THR A 45 -3.46 -19.72 -23.43
CA THR A 45 -3.59 -18.92 -24.65
C THR A 45 -2.65 -19.42 -25.75
N ARG A 46 -3.13 -19.41 -26.99
CA ARG A 46 -2.37 -19.88 -28.16
C ARG A 46 -1.81 -18.70 -28.95
N SER A 47 -0.50 -18.67 -29.13
CA SER A 47 0.23 -17.63 -29.85
C SER A 47 0.91 -18.23 -31.07
N ASN A 48 0.53 -17.80 -32.28
CA ASN A 48 1.30 -18.17 -33.48
C ASN A 48 2.65 -17.41 -33.46
N VAL A 49 3.75 -18.12 -33.67
CA VAL A 49 5.13 -17.62 -33.65
C VAL A 49 5.88 -18.01 -34.93
N GLN A 50 6.96 -17.31 -35.26
CA GLN A 50 7.76 -17.58 -36.45
C GLN A 50 9.21 -17.90 -36.09
N TRP A 51 9.76 -18.99 -36.62
CA TRP A 51 11.15 -19.37 -36.39
C TRP A 51 12.10 -18.44 -37.14
N LEU A 52 13.10 -17.92 -36.44
CA LEU A 52 14.23 -17.23 -37.05
C LEU A 52 15.27 -18.22 -37.56
N SER A 53 15.87 -17.90 -38.70
CA SER A 53 17.01 -18.60 -39.27
C SER A 53 18.28 -17.79 -39.08
N SER A 54 19.42 -18.47 -38.99
CA SER A 54 20.75 -17.85 -39.02
C SER A 54 21.27 -17.60 -40.44
N GLN A 55 20.62 -18.17 -41.45
CA GLN A 55 21.07 -18.12 -42.85
C GLN A 55 20.15 -17.27 -43.73
N LYS A 56 18.87 -17.19 -43.40
CA LYS A 56 17.87 -16.44 -44.19
C LYS A 56 17.15 -15.42 -43.30
N PRO A 57 17.14 -14.12 -43.67
CA PRO A 57 16.39 -13.12 -42.93
C PRO A 57 14.89 -13.35 -43.08
N LEU A 58 14.16 -13.08 -42.00
CA LEU A 58 12.71 -13.07 -41.99
C LEU A 58 12.22 -11.62 -42.15
N GLN A 59 11.61 -11.32 -43.30
CA GLN A 59 11.18 -9.96 -43.65
C GLN A 59 9.75 -9.68 -43.20
N PHE A 60 9.51 -8.53 -42.57
CA PHE A 60 8.20 -8.03 -42.18
C PHE A 60 7.95 -6.68 -42.86
N THR A 61 6.75 -6.47 -43.39
CA THR A 61 6.36 -5.17 -43.96
C THR A 61 5.32 -4.47 -43.13
N PHE A 62 5.42 -3.15 -43.07
CA PHE A 62 4.52 -2.30 -42.30
C PHE A 62 4.36 -0.94 -42.98
N SER A 63 3.28 -0.24 -42.64
CA SER A 63 3.06 1.12 -43.14
C SER A 63 3.84 2.11 -42.30
N ASN A 64 4.78 2.82 -42.91
CA ASN A 64 5.57 3.88 -42.27
C ASN A 64 4.72 5.05 -41.75
N GLN A 65 3.61 5.36 -42.43
CA GLN A 65 2.68 6.43 -42.03
C GLN A 65 1.80 6.06 -40.82
N ARG A 66 1.54 4.78 -40.60
CA ARG A 66 0.62 4.32 -39.54
C ARG A 66 1.34 3.69 -38.35
N THR A 67 2.60 3.30 -38.50
CA THR A 67 3.33 2.56 -37.48
C THR A 67 4.18 3.51 -36.65
N HIS A 68 3.81 3.69 -35.38
CA HIS A 68 4.61 4.52 -34.46
C HIS A 68 5.82 3.76 -33.92
N SER A 69 5.66 2.46 -33.69
CA SER A 69 6.72 1.61 -33.15
C SER A 69 6.46 0.14 -33.50
N LEU A 70 7.54 -0.63 -33.64
CA LEU A 70 7.49 -2.08 -33.71
C LEU A 70 7.89 -2.67 -32.37
N ARG A 71 7.18 -3.69 -31.91
CA ARG A 71 7.56 -4.55 -30.79
C ARG A 71 7.93 -5.91 -31.34
N ILE A 72 9.17 -6.31 -31.11
CA ILE A 72 9.66 -7.65 -31.44
C ILE A 72 9.67 -8.44 -30.14
N LEU A 73 8.92 -9.53 -30.11
CA LEU A 73 8.87 -10.49 -29.01
C LEU A 73 9.61 -11.75 -29.43
N SER A 74 10.56 -12.23 -28.64
CA SER A 74 11.37 -13.40 -28.96
C SER A 74 11.42 -14.39 -27.81
N ASN A 75 11.44 -15.69 -28.14
CA ASN A 75 11.58 -16.78 -27.18
C ASN A 75 12.65 -17.74 -27.70
N ALA A 76 13.66 -18.04 -26.89
CA ALA A 76 14.67 -19.04 -27.21
C ALA A 76 14.17 -20.45 -26.89
N VAL A 77 14.49 -21.40 -27.77
CA VAL A 77 14.03 -22.80 -27.69
C VAL A 77 15.24 -23.73 -27.63
N PHE A 78 15.20 -24.67 -26.69
CA PHE A 78 16.28 -25.60 -26.36
C PHE A 78 15.78 -27.05 -26.41
N ASP A 79 16.73 -27.96 -26.65
CA ASP A 79 16.50 -29.39 -26.53
C ASP A 79 16.26 -29.79 -25.04
N GLN A 80 15.56 -30.90 -24.80
CA GLN A 80 15.10 -31.35 -23.47
C GLN A 80 16.24 -31.57 -22.45
N SER A 81 17.47 -31.77 -22.94
CA SER A 81 18.61 -32.23 -22.16
C SER A 81 19.39 -31.13 -21.42
N VAL A 82 18.94 -29.87 -21.48
CA VAL A 82 19.73 -28.74 -20.97
C VAL A 82 19.16 -28.18 -19.67
N VAL A 83 19.91 -28.33 -18.57
CA VAL A 83 19.73 -27.57 -17.32
C VAL A 83 20.75 -26.42 -17.35
N LEU A 84 20.28 -25.18 -17.49
CA LEU A 84 21.13 -23.99 -17.39
C LEU A 84 20.75 -23.21 -16.14
N ASP A 85 21.63 -23.22 -15.14
CA ASP A 85 21.55 -22.30 -13.99
C ASP A 85 21.98 -20.87 -14.37
N GLN A 86 22.47 -20.68 -15.60
CA GLN A 86 22.93 -19.40 -16.14
C GLN A 86 21.95 -18.81 -17.17
N PRO A 87 21.89 -17.48 -17.30
CA PRO A 87 21.11 -16.84 -18.36
C PRO A 87 21.62 -17.27 -19.73
N VAL A 88 20.68 -17.51 -20.64
CA VAL A 88 20.96 -18.01 -21.98
C VAL A 88 20.99 -16.87 -22.98
N ASN A 89 22.07 -16.80 -23.75
CA ASN A 89 22.35 -15.69 -24.63
C ASN A 89 22.06 -16.04 -26.10
N TYR A 90 21.46 -15.11 -26.82
CA TYR A 90 21.29 -15.14 -28.27
C TYR A 90 21.17 -13.72 -28.78
N ALA A 91 21.48 -13.49 -30.06
CA ALA A 91 21.33 -12.17 -30.65
C ALA A 91 20.42 -12.20 -31.88
N ILE A 92 19.72 -11.09 -32.13
CA ILE A 92 18.90 -10.88 -33.31
C ILE A 92 19.49 -9.70 -34.07
N LYS A 93 19.96 -9.95 -35.29
CA LYS A 93 20.26 -8.90 -36.25
C LYS A 93 18.96 -8.36 -36.80
N TYR A 94 18.78 -7.04 -36.78
CA TYR A 94 17.64 -6.38 -37.37
C TYR A 94 18.08 -5.32 -38.36
N VAL A 95 17.48 -5.36 -39.56
CA VAL A 95 17.76 -4.41 -40.64
C VAL A 95 16.46 -3.73 -41.05
N LEU A 96 16.42 -2.40 -41.03
CA LEU A 96 15.30 -1.62 -41.57
C LEU A 96 15.64 -1.17 -42.98
N TYR A 97 14.67 -1.32 -43.88
CA TYR A 97 14.77 -0.82 -45.26
C TYR A 97 13.67 0.19 -45.55
N ASP A 98 13.95 1.08 -46.49
CA ASP A 98 12.92 1.93 -47.09
C ASP A 98 12.06 1.18 -48.13
N GLN A 99 11.26 1.93 -48.89
CA GLN A 99 10.40 1.38 -49.94
C GLN A 99 11.18 0.99 -51.21
N GLU A 100 12.37 1.55 -51.42
CA GLU A 100 13.24 1.25 -52.56
C GLU A 100 14.15 0.04 -52.29
N GLY A 101 14.26 -0.38 -51.03
CA GLY A 101 15.07 -1.51 -50.58
C GLY A 101 16.45 -1.11 -50.08
N ASP A 102 16.69 0.18 -49.84
CA ASP A 102 17.95 0.67 -49.28
C ASP A 102 17.95 0.53 -47.75
N VAL A 103 19.12 0.25 -47.19
CA VAL A 103 19.31 0.03 -45.75
C VAL A 103 19.28 1.36 -45.00
N ILE A 104 18.31 1.52 -44.10
CA ILE A 104 18.20 2.67 -43.19
C ILE A 104 18.96 2.41 -41.88
N LEU A 105 18.86 1.20 -41.36
CA LEU A 105 19.44 0.82 -40.07
C LEU A 105 19.85 -0.64 -40.12
N ASP A 106 21.09 -0.95 -39.76
CA ASP A 106 21.58 -2.32 -39.57
C ASP A 106 22.23 -2.40 -38.18
N LYS A 107 21.60 -3.17 -37.28
CA LYS A 107 22.07 -3.34 -35.90
C LYS A 107 21.83 -4.75 -35.39
N VAL A 108 22.52 -5.09 -34.31
CA VAL A 108 22.38 -6.36 -33.59
C VAL A 108 21.87 -6.08 -32.19
N TYR A 109 20.89 -6.87 -31.76
CA TYR A 109 20.35 -6.83 -30.41
C TYR A 109 20.66 -8.13 -29.68
N HIS A 110 21.36 -8.05 -28.55
CA HIS A 110 21.69 -9.20 -27.73
C HIS A 110 20.60 -9.43 -26.69
N HIS A 111 20.26 -10.70 -26.43
CA HIS A 111 19.24 -11.10 -25.46
C HIS A 111 19.85 -12.06 -24.46
N ALA A 112 19.51 -11.88 -23.18
CA ALA A 112 19.73 -12.84 -22.11
C ALA A 112 18.37 -13.32 -21.59
N SER A 113 18.12 -14.63 -21.60
CA SER A 113 16.85 -15.22 -21.14
C SER A 113 17.07 -16.35 -20.16
N LYS A 114 16.22 -16.47 -19.14
CA LYS A 114 16.30 -17.58 -18.18
C LYS A 114 15.48 -18.77 -18.65
N LEU A 115 16.07 -19.97 -18.56
CA LEU A 115 15.36 -21.24 -18.73
C LEU A 115 14.71 -21.61 -17.39
N VAL A 116 13.38 -21.70 -17.34
CA VAL A 116 12.66 -22.09 -16.12
C VAL A 116 12.40 -23.59 -16.20
N THR A 117 13.08 -24.37 -15.36
CA THR A 117 13.02 -25.84 -15.34
C THR A 117 12.08 -26.40 -14.28
N ASN A 118 11.66 -25.59 -13.30
CA ASN A 118 10.74 -26.01 -12.23
C ASN A 118 9.28 -25.95 -12.71
N SER A 119 8.56 -27.06 -12.64
CA SER A 119 7.14 -27.18 -13.01
C SER A 119 6.21 -26.27 -12.18
N GLN A 120 6.61 -25.87 -10.97
CA GLN A 120 5.87 -24.91 -10.13
C GLN A 120 6.04 -23.45 -10.58
N GLU A 121 7.14 -23.13 -11.27
CA GLU A 121 7.42 -21.80 -11.83
C GLU A 121 7.12 -21.73 -13.35
N GLN A 122 6.95 -22.88 -14.00
CA GLN A 122 6.58 -22.99 -15.41
C GLN A 122 5.12 -22.58 -15.64
N GLN A 123 4.92 -21.31 -15.98
CA GLN A 123 3.62 -20.76 -16.38
C GLN A 123 3.38 -20.84 -17.91
N VAL A 124 4.23 -21.53 -18.68
CA VAL A 124 4.12 -21.58 -20.15
C VAL A 124 4.19 -23.04 -20.58
N LYS A 125 3.17 -23.52 -21.30
CA LYS A 125 3.17 -24.87 -21.87
C LYS A 125 4.03 -24.88 -23.13
N GLN A 126 4.84 -25.92 -23.23
CA GLN A 126 5.76 -26.16 -24.32
C GLN A 126 4.99 -26.27 -25.66
N ILE A 127 5.60 -25.73 -26.72
CA ILE A 127 5.15 -25.88 -28.13
C ILE A 127 4.90 -27.39 -28.38
N ILE A 128 3.98 -27.83 -29.25
CA ILE A 128 4.33 -28.48 -30.54
C ILE A 128 3.14 -29.20 -31.21
N GLU A 129 2.97 -29.01 -32.53
CA GLU A 129 2.15 -29.86 -33.41
C GLU A 129 2.88 -31.15 -33.88
N ASN A 130 4.19 -31.25 -33.66
CA ASN A 130 5.14 -32.33 -34.01
C ASN A 130 5.73 -33.23 -32.86
N LYS A 131 5.01 -33.45 -31.75
CA LYS A 131 5.26 -34.49 -30.71
C LYS A 131 6.65 -34.54 -29.99
N GLN A 132 7.33 -33.43 -29.68
CA GLN A 132 8.60 -33.46 -28.90
C GLN A 132 8.67 -32.37 -27.83
N SER A 133 8.21 -32.54 -26.59
CA SER A 133 8.30 -31.50 -25.53
C SER A 133 9.63 -30.69 -25.56
N LEU A 134 9.63 -29.40 -25.92
CA LEU A 134 10.85 -28.57 -26.01
C LEU A 134 10.90 -27.58 -24.85
N ASN A 135 12.10 -27.26 -24.35
CA ASN A 135 12.26 -26.26 -23.28
C ASN A 135 12.30 -24.85 -23.88
N VAL A 136 11.36 -23.99 -23.49
CA VAL A 136 11.24 -22.61 -23.98
C VAL A 136 11.65 -21.65 -22.87
N ALA A 137 12.60 -20.76 -23.15
CA ALA A 137 13.02 -19.74 -22.21
C ALA A 137 12.01 -18.58 -22.11
N SER A 138 12.12 -17.78 -21.05
CA SER A 138 11.28 -16.60 -20.83
C SER A 138 11.25 -15.65 -22.05
N GLY A 139 10.09 -15.07 -22.33
CA GLY A 139 9.91 -14.18 -23.47
C GLY A 139 10.66 -12.86 -23.28
N GLN A 140 11.43 -12.47 -24.28
CA GLN A 140 12.14 -11.19 -24.36
C GLN A 140 11.40 -10.25 -25.32
N SER A 141 11.55 -8.94 -25.12
CA SER A 141 11.08 -7.99 -26.13
C SER A 141 11.94 -6.75 -26.23
N PHE A 142 12.05 -6.22 -27.44
CA PHE A 142 12.61 -4.90 -27.69
C PHE A 142 11.71 -4.11 -28.63
N TYR A 143 11.88 -2.79 -28.62
CA TYR A 143 11.04 -1.86 -29.35
C TYR A 143 11.88 -1.05 -30.34
N LEU A 144 11.36 -0.89 -31.55
CA LEU A 144 11.91 0.01 -32.56
C LEU A 144 10.96 1.19 -32.72
N PRO A 145 11.36 2.43 -32.34
CA PRO A 145 10.54 3.62 -32.56
C PRO A 145 10.59 4.04 -34.03
N ILE A 146 9.60 3.62 -34.84
CA ILE A 146 9.54 3.91 -36.28
C ILE A 146 9.37 5.40 -36.56
N LYS A 147 8.86 6.18 -35.60
CA LYS A 147 8.82 7.65 -35.70
C LYS A 147 10.19 8.27 -36.02
N ASP A 148 11.29 7.63 -35.58
CA ASP A 148 12.66 8.12 -35.79
C ASP A 148 13.19 7.72 -37.18
N TYR A 149 12.47 6.85 -37.90
CA TYR A 149 12.82 6.32 -39.22
C TYR A 149 11.60 6.43 -40.17
N PRO A 150 11.20 7.66 -40.56
CA PRO A 150 9.94 7.91 -41.27
C PRO A 150 9.85 7.24 -42.65
N ASN A 151 10.99 6.87 -43.25
CA ASN A 151 11.04 6.19 -44.55
C ASN A 151 11.03 4.66 -44.43
N ALA A 152 11.12 4.08 -43.23
CA ALA A 152 11.22 2.64 -43.04
C ALA A 152 9.91 1.92 -43.38
N ALA A 153 9.98 0.96 -44.31
CA ALA A 153 8.83 0.19 -44.79
C ALA A 153 8.93 -1.31 -44.51
N SER A 154 10.13 -1.84 -44.31
CA SER A 154 10.34 -3.24 -43.96
C SER A 154 11.41 -3.47 -42.90
N LEU A 155 11.30 -4.60 -42.21
CA LEU A 155 12.19 -5.05 -41.14
C LEU A 155 12.60 -6.49 -41.43
N ASP A 156 13.89 -6.74 -41.58
CA ASP A 156 14.47 -8.09 -41.60
C ASP A 156 14.95 -8.47 -40.22
N LEU A 157 14.67 -9.71 -39.80
CA LEU A 157 15.18 -10.31 -38.58
C LEU A 157 15.99 -11.57 -38.88
N THR A 158 17.22 -11.64 -38.37
CA THR A 158 18.11 -12.82 -38.51
C THR A 158 18.65 -13.25 -37.16
N LEU A 159 18.69 -14.55 -36.89
CA LEU A 159 19.23 -15.09 -35.65
C LEU A 159 20.76 -15.17 -35.70
N ILE A 160 21.42 -14.67 -34.66
CA ILE A 160 22.83 -14.92 -34.37
C ILE A 160 22.87 -15.84 -33.14
N PRO A 161 23.12 -17.15 -33.31
CA PRO A 161 23.19 -18.07 -32.18
C PRO A 161 24.48 -17.83 -31.40
N GLU A 162 24.37 -17.58 -30.09
CA GLU A 162 25.53 -17.37 -29.20
C GLU A 162 25.79 -18.59 -28.30
N GLN A 163 24.90 -19.58 -28.35
CA GLN A 163 24.93 -20.79 -27.53
C GLN A 163 24.83 -22.03 -28.42
N THR A 164 25.64 -23.05 -28.14
CA THR A 164 25.73 -24.26 -28.97
C THR A 164 24.54 -25.21 -28.80
N ASN A 165 23.80 -25.06 -27.70
CA ASN A 165 22.62 -25.87 -27.37
C ASN A 165 21.29 -25.21 -27.77
N LEU A 166 21.34 -24.02 -28.39
CA LEU A 166 20.17 -23.32 -28.88
C LEU A 166 19.63 -24.03 -30.13
N GLN A 167 18.40 -24.56 -30.04
CA GLN A 167 17.74 -25.15 -31.20
C GLN A 167 17.25 -24.08 -32.17
N GLY A 168 16.82 -22.93 -31.63
CA GLY A 168 16.48 -21.76 -32.40
C GLY A 168 15.70 -20.74 -31.58
N VAL A 169 15.28 -19.66 -32.24
CA VAL A 169 14.51 -18.58 -31.61
C VAL A 169 13.24 -18.38 -32.41
N VAL A 170 12.12 -18.28 -31.71
CA VAL A 170 10.84 -17.91 -32.31
C VAL A 170 10.52 -16.46 -32.00
N VAL A 171 9.94 -15.75 -32.95
CA VAL A 171 9.56 -14.34 -32.82
C VAL A 171 8.10 -14.08 -33.11
N ARG A 172 7.64 -12.92 -32.64
CA ARG A 172 6.38 -12.28 -33.00
C ARG A 172 6.62 -10.78 -33.14
N VAL A 173 6.23 -10.20 -34.26
CA VAL A 173 6.34 -8.75 -34.47
C VAL A 173 4.97 -8.12 -34.39
N HIS A 174 4.87 -7.00 -33.66
CA HIS A 174 3.65 -6.21 -33.53
C HIS A 174 3.94 -4.76 -33.90
N ALA A 175 3.08 -4.16 -34.71
CA ALA A 175 3.10 -2.74 -35.04
C ALA A 175 2.14 -1.97 -34.13
N LYS A 176 2.63 -0.90 -33.49
CA LYS A 176 1.81 0.07 -32.77
C LYS A 176 1.17 1.02 -33.77
N THR A 177 -0.11 0.85 -34.02
CA THR A 177 -0.88 1.65 -34.97
C THR A 177 -1.99 2.42 -34.26
N PRO A 178 -2.40 3.61 -34.75
CA PRO A 178 -3.53 4.32 -34.17
C PRO A 178 -4.83 3.53 -34.40
N GLU A 179 -5.65 3.44 -33.35
CA GLU A 179 -6.95 2.77 -33.38
C GLU A 179 -7.92 3.56 -34.28
N GLN A 180 -8.57 2.88 -35.23
CA GLN A 180 -9.51 3.50 -36.17
C GLN A 180 -10.98 3.42 -35.72
N SER A 181 -11.23 3.11 -34.44
CA SER A 181 -12.60 3.01 -33.93
C SER A 181 -13.29 4.38 -34.00
N ILE A 182 -14.44 4.40 -34.68
CA ILE A 182 -15.34 5.56 -34.77
C ILE A 182 -15.91 5.91 -33.38
N ASP A 183 -15.90 4.97 -32.43
CA ASP A 183 -16.35 5.17 -31.05
C ASP A 183 -15.47 4.38 -30.04
N PRO A 184 -14.39 5.00 -29.54
CA PRO A 184 -13.46 4.36 -28.61
C PRO A 184 -14.09 4.02 -27.25
N LEU A 185 -15.16 4.72 -26.83
CA LEU A 185 -15.82 4.47 -25.54
C LEU A 185 -16.64 3.17 -25.58
N ASN A 186 -17.40 2.96 -26.65
CA ASN A 186 -18.11 1.69 -26.83
C ASN A 186 -17.16 0.52 -27.11
N SER A 187 -16.07 0.75 -27.84
CA SER A 187 -15.02 -0.25 -28.03
C SER A 187 -14.33 -0.63 -26.73
N TRP A 188 -14.11 0.32 -25.81
CA TRP A 188 -13.56 0.07 -24.48
C TRP A 188 -14.43 -0.88 -23.67
N LEU A 189 -15.75 -0.64 -23.60
CA LEU A 189 -16.68 -1.47 -22.83
C LEU A 189 -16.76 -2.92 -23.34
N LYS A 190 -16.57 -3.14 -24.64
CA LYS A 190 -16.55 -4.47 -25.27
C LYS A 190 -15.26 -5.24 -24.99
N ARG A 191 -14.22 -4.61 -24.44
CA ARG A 191 -12.96 -5.30 -24.11
C ARG A 191 -13.11 -6.12 -22.82
N PRO A 192 -12.50 -7.32 -22.78
CA PRO A 192 -12.39 -8.11 -21.54
C PRO A 192 -11.82 -7.27 -20.40
N LEU A 193 -12.34 -7.45 -19.19
CA LEU A 193 -11.92 -6.71 -17.99
C LEU A 193 -10.40 -6.75 -17.79
N GLU A 194 -9.78 -7.92 -17.99
CA GLU A 194 -8.32 -8.08 -17.88
C GLU A 194 -7.51 -7.24 -18.87
N ARG A 195 -8.06 -6.99 -20.08
CA ARG A 195 -7.41 -6.11 -21.05
C ARG A 195 -7.59 -4.64 -20.71
N ARG A 196 -8.73 -4.28 -20.12
CA ARG A 196 -8.99 -2.92 -19.63
C ARG A 196 -8.08 -2.57 -18.46
N ARG A 197 -7.97 -3.47 -17.47
CA ARG A 197 -7.02 -3.34 -16.35
C ARG A 197 -5.60 -3.13 -16.86
N ARG A 198 -5.07 -4.03 -17.68
CA ARG A 198 -3.73 -3.88 -18.29
C ARG A 198 -3.50 -2.58 -19.03
N ALA A 199 -4.51 -2.07 -19.75
CA ALA A 199 -4.40 -0.81 -20.46
C ALA A 199 -4.42 0.42 -19.53
N THR A 200 -4.70 0.24 -18.23
CA THR A 200 -4.88 1.29 -17.23
C THR A 200 -4.11 1.03 -15.93
N ASP A 201 -3.34 -0.05 -15.83
CA ASP A 201 -2.52 -0.43 -14.66
C ASP A 201 -1.49 0.64 -14.27
N TYR A 202 -1.18 1.59 -15.17
CA TYR A 202 -0.31 2.74 -14.88
C TYR A 202 -1.03 3.90 -14.15
N LEU A 203 -2.36 3.81 -13.99
CA LEU A 203 -3.18 4.81 -13.33
C LEU A 203 -3.48 4.35 -11.90
N THR A 204 -3.34 5.26 -10.94
CA THR A 204 -3.62 4.99 -9.52
C THR A 204 -5.09 4.66 -9.26
N MET A 205 -5.99 5.12 -10.13
CA MET A 205 -7.43 4.90 -10.03
C MET A 205 -7.84 3.75 -10.95
N GLY A 206 -8.68 2.82 -10.46
CA GLY A 206 -9.05 1.61 -11.19
C GLY A 206 -9.83 1.86 -12.50
N GLU A 207 -10.05 0.80 -13.28
CA GLU A 207 -10.58 0.89 -14.64
C GLU A 207 -11.99 1.50 -14.77
N ASN A 208 -12.72 1.60 -13.64
CA ASN A 208 -14.09 2.11 -13.57
C ASN A 208 -14.17 3.61 -13.25
N THR A 209 -13.05 4.24 -12.89
CA THR A 209 -12.99 5.66 -12.50
C THR A 209 -12.33 6.53 -13.57
N LEU A 210 -12.13 5.98 -14.76
CA LEU A 210 -11.45 6.66 -15.85
C LEU A 210 -12.35 7.70 -16.50
N THR A 211 -11.76 8.85 -16.80
CA THR A 211 -12.39 9.87 -17.62
C THR A 211 -12.45 9.43 -19.09
N ASP A 212 -13.37 10.01 -19.87
CA ASP A 212 -13.45 9.74 -21.31
C ASP A 212 -12.14 10.03 -22.05
N GLY A 213 -11.38 11.04 -21.60
CA GLY A 213 -10.05 11.37 -22.13
C GLY A 213 -9.04 10.26 -21.86
N GLU A 214 -9.05 9.68 -20.67
CA GLU A 214 -8.19 8.56 -20.31
C GLU A 214 -8.54 7.29 -21.07
N ILE A 215 -9.82 7.01 -21.26
CA ILE A 215 -10.27 5.91 -22.10
C ILE A 215 -9.80 6.12 -23.54
N ARG A 216 -9.98 7.33 -24.09
CA ARG A 216 -9.49 7.67 -25.44
C ARG A 216 -7.97 7.51 -25.56
N ASN A 217 -7.20 7.92 -24.55
CA ASN A 217 -5.74 7.78 -24.54
C ASN A 217 -5.29 6.32 -24.41
N ALA A 218 -5.92 5.54 -23.52
CA ALA A 218 -5.67 4.10 -23.39
C ALA A 218 -6.05 3.33 -24.67
N MET A 219 -7.01 3.86 -25.43
CA MET A 219 -7.47 3.33 -26.71
C MET A 219 -6.78 3.95 -27.93
N ALA A 220 -5.88 4.92 -27.74
CA ALA A 220 -5.33 5.70 -28.87
C ALA A 220 -4.48 4.84 -29.81
N PHE A 221 -3.80 3.83 -29.26
CA PHE A 221 -2.92 2.95 -30.00
C PHE A 221 -3.25 1.47 -29.75
N TRP A 222 -3.07 0.68 -30.79
CA TRP A 222 -3.23 -0.76 -30.77
C TRP A 222 -1.97 -1.46 -31.27
N TRP A 223 -1.61 -2.58 -30.63
CA TRP A 223 -0.54 -3.45 -31.11
C TRP A 223 -1.12 -4.49 -32.07
N GLN A 224 -0.96 -4.26 -33.37
CA GLN A 224 -1.38 -5.18 -34.41
C GLN A 224 -0.26 -6.16 -34.73
N LYS A 225 -0.53 -7.46 -34.63
CA LYS A 225 0.42 -8.49 -35.08
C LYS A 225 0.64 -8.35 -36.59
N ILE A 226 1.91 -8.37 -37.01
CA ILE A 226 2.31 -8.39 -38.41
C ILE A 226 2.92 -9.75 -38.74
N ALA A 227 2.61 -10.24 -39.93
CA ALA A 227 3.13 -11.51 -40.45
C ALA A 227 4.37 -11.23 -41.30
N PRO A 228 5.31 -12.19 -41.37
CA PRO A 228 6.41 -12.08 -42.31
C PRO A 228 5.92 -12.20 -43.76
N GLN A 229 6.71 -11.69 -44.69
CA GLN A 229 6.49 -11.87 -46.12
C GLN A 229 6.87 -13.28 -46.57
N GLY A 230 6.14 -13.79 -47.57
CA GLY A 230 6.34 -15.11 -48.15
C GLY A 230 5.24 -16.11 -47.80
N ILE A 231 5.47 -17.38 -48.15
CA ILE A 231 4.54 -18.49 -47.95
C ILE A 231 5.01 -19.33 -46.73
N PRO A 232 4.12 -19.62 -45.75
CA PRO A 232 4.43 -20.53 -44.65
C PRO A 232 4.96 -21.88 -45.15
N ASP A 233 5.94 -22.44 -44.43
CA ASP A 233 6.66 -23.69 -44.72
C ASP A 233 7.50 -23.71 -46.02
N ILE A 234 7.56 -22.58 -46.75
CA ILE A 234 8.45 -22.37 -47.89
C ILE A 234 9.49 -21.30 -47.56
N ASP A 235 9.01 -20.10 -47.25
CA ASP A 235 9.86 -18.93 -46.98
C ASP A 235 10.13 -18.75 -45.50
N PHE A 236 9.18 -19.17 -44.64
CA PHE A 236 9.31 -19.11 -43.20
C PHE A 236 8.58 -20.26 -42.52
N LYS A 237 9.07 -20.69 -41.36
CA LYS A 237 8.45 -21.75 -40.56
C LYS A 237 7.64 -21.14 -39.42
N SER A 238 6.34 -21.40 -39.37
CA SER A 238 5.46 -20.97 -38.28
C SER A 238 5.21 -22.09 -37.27
N ASP A 239 4.90 -21.72 -36.03
CA ASP A 239 4.56 -22.67 -34.96
C ASP A 239 3.57 -22.04 -33.97
N ILE A 240 3.11 -22.82 -32.99
CA ILE A 240 2.19 -22.35 -31.94
C ILE A 240 2.85 -22.48 -30.56
N LEU A 241 2.96 -21.34 -29.87
CA LEU A 241 3.39 -21.24 -28.48
C LEU A 241 2.17 -21.18 -27.56
N TYR A 242 2.14 -22.01 -26.51
CA TYR A 242 1.06 -22.06 -25.53
C TYR A 242 1.47 -21.34 -24.25
N GLU A 243 0.86 -20.19 -23.95
CA GLU A 243 1.26 -19.33 -22.83
C GLU A 243 0.10 -19.22 -21.83
N SER A 244 0.37 -19.29 -20.53
CA SER A 244 -0.63 -18.86 -19.55
C SER A 244 -0.56 -17.33 -19.39
N LEU A 245 -1.73 -16.72 -19.18
CA LEU A 245 -1.80 -15.29 -18.90
C LEU A 245 -1.65 -15.03 -17.39
N PRO A 246 -0.98 -13.92 -17.00
CA PRO A 246 -0.40 -12.89 -17.85
C PRO A 246 0.91 -13.33 -18.54
N TYR A 247 1.17 -12.81 -19.76
CA TYR A 247 2.46 -13.03 -20.43
C TYR A 247 3.59 -12.48 -19.56
N ASN A 248 4.39 -13.36 -18.94
CA ASN A 248 5.63 -12.96 -18.29
C ASN A 248 6.66 -12.63 -19.37
N VAL A 249 6.49 -11.48 -20.03
CA VAL A 249 7.58 -10.82 -20.74
C VAL A 249 8.37 -10.10 -19.66
N VAL A 250 9.39 -10.76 -19.14
CA VAL A 250 10.35 -10.07 -18.30
C VAL A 250 11.20 -9.24 -19.26
N THR A 251 10.90 -7.95 -19.36
CA THR A 251 11.85 -7.00 -19.97
C THR A 251 13.02 -6.91 -19.01
N TYR A 252 14.08 -7.67 -19.29
CA TYR A 252 15.35 -7.49 -18.61
C TYR A 252 15.95 -6.19 -19.14
N ASP A 253 16.07 -5.20 -18.26
CA ASP A 253 16.73 -3.94 -18.57
C ASP A 253 18.23 -4.19 -18.75
N PHE A 254 18.83 -3.52 -19.73
CA PHE A 254 20.21 -3.76 -20.23
C PHE A 254 21.28 -3.17 -19.29
N SER A 255 21.19 -3.48 -18.00
CA SER A 255 22.30 -3.29 -17.08
C SER A 255 22.87 -4.65 -16.71
N GLU A 256 24.19 -4.75 -16.60
CA GLU A 256 24.90 -5.94 -16.09
C GLU A 256 24.43 -6.37 -14.68
N GLN A 257 23.56 -5.58 -14.03
CA GLN A 257 22.94 -5.84 -12.73
C GLN A 257 21.42 -5.68 -12.83
N GLN A 258 20.69 -6.78 -12.98
CA GLN A 258 19.23 -6.77 -12.86
C GLN A 258 18.82 -6.29 -11.47
N HIS A 259 18.30 -5.07 -11.36
CA HIS A 259 17.87 -4.50 -10.08
C HIS A 259 16.46 -4.98 -9.74
N ASP A 260 16.31 -5.76 -8.67
CA ASP A 260 15.00 -6.18 -8.16
C ASP A 260 14.16 -4.98 -7.68
N LEU A 261 13.17 -4.60 -8.49
CA LEU A 261 12.26 -3.51 -8.19
C LEU A 261 11.28 -3.85 -7.04
N GLY A 262 11.07 -5.12 -6.69
CA GLY A 262 10.26 -5.49 -5.53
C GLY A 262 11.00 -5.32 -4.20
N SER A 263 12.32 -5.42 -4.23
CA SER A 263 13.15 -5.45 -3.03
C SER A 263 13.15 -4.15 -2.21
N TYR A 264 13.25 -4.35 -0.90
CA TYR A 264 13.48 -3.33 0.11
C TYR A 264 14.98 -3.03 0.11
N PHE A 265 15.33 -1.83 -0.31
CA PHE A 265 16.71 -1.34 -0.32
C PHE A 265 16.94 -0.48 0.92
N THR A 266 18.00 -0.79 1.65
CA THR A 266 18.44 -0.04 2.83
C THR A 266 19.93 0.23 2.72
N LYS A 267 20.36 1.37 3.28
CA LYS A 267 21.77 1.82 3.38
C LYS A 267 21.94 2.64 4.65
N PRO A 268 23.16 3.01 5.08
CA PRO A 268 23.34 3.96 6.18
C PRO A 268 22.48 5.22 6.02
N GLY A 269 21.61 5.48 6.99
CA GLY A 269 20.67 6.61 7.00
C GLY A 269 19.42 6.45 6.13
N LEU A 270 19.22 5.32 5.45
CA LEU A 270 18.02 5.00 4.68
C LEU A 270 17.44 3.66 5.12
N CYS A 271 16.30 3.72 5.78
CA CYS A 271 15.55 2.56 6.26
C CYS A 271 14.32 2.28 5.37
N ALA A 272 13.64 1.19 5.67
CA ALA A 272 12.34 0.85 5.12
C ALA A 272 11.41 0.39 6.24
N SER A 273 10.13 0.19 5.94
CA SER A 273 9.14 -0.19 6.96
C SER A 273 8.10 -1.18 6.43
N ILE A 274 7.66 -2.10 7.29
CA ILE A 274 6.53 -3.00 7.05
C ILE A 274 5.48 -2.75 8.13
N ARG A 275 4.21 -2.60 7.72
CA ARG A 275 3.10 -2.48 8.65
C ARG A 275 2.39 -3.83 8.79
N LEU A 276 2.29 -4.30 10.02
CA LEU A 276 1.56 -5.51 10.38
C LEU A 276 0.21 -5.13 10.97
N GLU A 277 -0.87 -5.63 10.38
CA GLU A 277 -2.22 -5.47 10.92
C GLU A 277 -2.63 -6.61 11.85
N GLU A 278 -1.97 -7.76 11.73
CA GLU A 278 -2.21 -8.97 12.52
C GLU A 278 -0.89 -9.50 13.12
N THR A 279 -1.02 -10.36 14.12
CA THR A 279 0.14 -11.06 14.66
C THR A 279 0.62 -12.10 13.63
N ASP A 280 1.83 -11.92 13.09
CA ASP A 280 2.40 -12.84 12.10
C ASP A 280 3.93 -12.89 12.21
N SER A 281 4.53 -13.94 11.66
CA SER A 281 5.98 -14.03 11.46
C SER A 281 6.36 -13.54 10.07
N LEU A 282 7.45 -12.79 9.99
CA LEU A 282 8.00 -12.32 8.72
C LEU A 282 9.12 -13.26 8.27
N ILE A 283 9.10 -13.62 6.99
CA ILE A 283 10.21 -14.32 6.36
C ILE A 283 10.87 -13.35 5.39
N PHE A 284 12.19 -13.22 5.47
CA PHE A 284 12.94 -12.39 4.55
C PHE A 284 14.14 -13.10 3.97
N LYS A 285 14.52 -12.69 2.75
CA LYS A 285 15.70 -13.16 2.04
C LYS A 285 16.63 -11.98 1.76
N THR A 286 17.93 -12.21 1.94
CA THR A 286 18.99 -11.22 1.70
C THR A 286 19.71 -11.52 0.38
N ASP A 287 20.13 -10.46 -0.34
CA ASP A 287 20.92 -10.60 -1.57
C ASP A 287 22.38 -10.97 -1.32
N LYS A 288 22.91 -10.64 -0.14
CA LYS A 288 24.31 -10.88 0.25
C LYS A 288 24.39 -11.75 1.49
N GLN A 289 25.18 -12.81 1.39
CA GLN A 289 25.41 -13.74 2.50
C GLN A 289 26.14 -13.03 3.67
N GLY A 290 25.62 -13.20 4.88
CA GLY A 290 26.23 -12.67 6.11
C GLY A 290 25.92 -11.20 6.42
N LEU A 291 25.28 -10.46 5.51
CA LEU A 291 24.78 -9.11 5.77
C LEU A 291 23.31 -9.16 6.18
N LEU A 292 23.04 -8.73 7.42
CA LEU A 292 21.72 -8.82 8.03
C LEU A 292 21.16 -7.43 8.33
N PRO A 293 19.85 -7.20 8.14
CA PRO A 293 19.22 -5.96 8.56
C PRO A 293 19.05 -5.93 10.09
N SER A 294 19.04 -4.72 10.65
CA SER A 294 18.53 -4.45 11.98
C SER A 294 17.03 -4.22 11.91
N LEU A 295 16.29 -4.95 12.73
CA LEU A 295 14.83 -4.93 12.77
C LEU A 295 14.35 -4.40 14.12
N ILE A 296 13.50 -3.38 14.09
CA ILE A 296 12.88 -2.80 15.30
C ILE A 296 11.37 -2.78 15.12
N TRP A 297 10.66 -3.38 16.06
CA TRP A 297 9.21 -3.36 16.13
C TRP A 297 8.73 -2.18 16.98
N TYR A 298 7.78 -1.44 16.45
CA TYR A 298 7.10 -0.32 17.10
C TYR A 298 5.64 -0.68 17.30
N ASP A 299 5.21 -0.60 18.56
CA ASP A 299 3.81 -0.76 18.93
C ASP A 299 2.94 0.32 18.26
N LYS A 300 1.88 -0.12 17.57
CA LYS A 300 0.90 0.75 16.89
C LYS A 300 0.29 1.78 17.85
N LEU A 301 0.11 1.43 19.12
CA LEU A 301 -0.51 2.30 20.13
C LEU A 301 0.49 3.04 21.02
N GLN A 302 1.80 2.82 20.83
CA GLN A 302 2.88 3.42 21.63
C GLN A 302 2.75 3.15 23.14
N PHE A 303 2.17 2.01 23.54
CA PHE A 303 2.15 1.56 24.94
C PHE A 303 3.43 0.81 25.31
N SER A 304 4.04 0.12 24.34
CA SER A 304 5.35 -0.52 24.50
C SER A 304 6.46 0.28 23.83
N PRO A 305 7.66 0.36 24.43
CA PRO A 305 8.82 0.95 23.76
C PRO A 305 9.22 0.13 22.52
N PRO A 306 10.02 0.70 21.60
CA PRO A 306 10.51 -0.04 20.44
C PRO A 306 11.33 -1.25 20.90
N LEU A 307 11.08 -2.41 20.30
CA LEU A 307 11.73 -3.67 20.66
C LEU A 307 12.57 -4.18 19.49
N PRO A 308 13.83 -4.61 19.72
CA PRO A 308 14.59 -5.30 18.69
C PRO A 308 13.90 -6.63 18.36
N VAL A 309 13.83 -6.96 17.07
CA VAL A 309 13.22 -8.20 16.59
C VAL A 309 14.29 -9.26 16.38
N ASN A 310 14.10 -10.41 17.03
CA ASN A 310 14.95 -11.58 16.82
C ASN A 310 14.46 -12.40 15.62
N PHE A 311 15.41 -13.03 14.92
CA PHE A 311 15.14 -13.92 13.80
C PHE A 311 16.18 -15.03 13.72
N SER A 312 15.80 -16.16 13.12
CA SER A 312 16.67 -17.32 12.91
C SER A 312 16.75 -17.68 11.42
N ALA A 313 17.86 -18.28 11.00
CA ALA A 313 18.01 -18.81 9.65
C ALA A 313 17.05 -19.98 9.43
N ILE A 314 16.55 -20.12 8.20
CA ILE A 314 15.73 -21.26 7.76
C ILE A 314 16.46 -22.08 6.68
N ASP A 315 15.90 -23.21 6.27
CA ASP A 315 16.53 -24.16 5.33
C ASP A 315 16.83 -23.55 3.94
N GLU A 316 16.18 -22.44 3.59
CA GLU A 316 16.45 -21.72 2.34
C GLU A 316 17.68 -20.80 2.50
N ALA A 317 18.58 -20.85 1.51
CA ALA A 317 19.81 -20.06 1.52
C ALA A 317 19.53 -18.55 1.62
N ASN A 318 20.23 -17.89 2.55
CA ASN A 318 20.12 -16.46 2.86
C ASN A 318 18.71 -16.01 3.30
N SER A 319 17.88 -16.95 3.75
CA SER A 319 16.54 -16.68 4.27
C SER A 319 16.47 -16.82 5.79
N TYR A 320 15.66 -15.97 6.40
CA TYR A 320 15.49 -15.85 7.84
C TYR A 320 14.02 -15.67 8.19
N GLN A 321 13.64 -16.12 9.38
CA GLN A 321 12.29 -15.99 9.91
C GLN A 321 12.32 -15.29 11.27
N THR A 322 11.45 -14.29 11.47
CA THR A 322 11.27 -13.63 12.76
C THR A 322 10.44 -14.48 13.71
N GLU A 323 10.54 -14.21 15.01
CA GLU A 323 9.49 -14.61 15.95
C GLU A 323 8.14 -13.95 15.57
N PRO A 324 6.99 -14.49 16.02
CA PRO A 324 5.69 -13.87 15.78
C PRO A 324 5.63 -12.45 16.36
N LEU A 325 5.34 -11.47 15.50
CA LEU A 325 5.28 -10.05 15.86
C LEU A 325 3.83 -9.61 15.96
N ASN A 326 3.48 -8.86 17.01
CA ASN A 326 2.15 -8.28 17.17
C ASN A 326 1.89 -7.14 16.15
N PRO A 327 0.62 -6.74 15.94
CA PRO A 327 0.28 -5.62 15.07
C PRO A 327 1.07 -4.36 15.41
N GLY A 328 1.66 -3.72 14.40
CA GLY A 328 2.64 -2.67 14.61
C GLY A 328 3.36 -2.27 13.33
N LEU A 329 4.44 -1.51 13.50
CA LEU A 329 5.34 -1.12 12.42
C LEU A 329 6.72 -1.75 12.66
N VAL A 330 7.26 -2.45 11.68
CA VAL A 330 8.62 -3.01 11.71
C VAL A 330 9.50 -2.15 10.82
N THR A 331 10.53 -1.53 11.38
CA THR A 331 11.54 -0.81 10.57
C THR A 331 12.69 -1.74 10.23
N ILE A 332 13.21 -1.58 9.02
CA ILE A 332 14.32 -2.35 8.46
C ILE A 332 15.42 -1.35 8.15
N CYS A 333 16.56 -1.46 8.81
CA CYS A 333 17.72 -0.60 8.59
C CYS A 333 18.98 -1.46 8.38
N SER A 334 19.99 -0.94 7.70
CA SER A 334 21.25 -1.65 7.50
C SER A 334 22.46 -0.72 7.56
N GLU A 335 23.57 -1.24 8.05
CA GLU A 335 24.87 -0.54 8.08
C GLU A 335 25.56 -0.55 6.72
N ASP A 336 25.12 -1.42 5.81
CA ASP A 336 25.61 -1.53 4.44
C ASP A 336 24.47 -1.50 3.44
N ASN A 337 24.78 -1.28 2.16
CA ASN A 337 23.81 -1.41 1.08
C ASN A 337 23.30 -2.86 1.02
N LEU A 338 22.00 -3.04 1.31
CA LEU A 338 21.36 -4.35 1.43
C LEU A 338 20.03 -4.35 0.66
N LEU A 339 19.76 -5.45 -0.04
CA LEU A 339 18.45 -5.72 -0.64
C LEU A 339 17.78 -6.88 0.09
N THR A 340 16.52 -6.67 0.48
CA THR A 340 15.71 -7.68 1.16
C THR A 340 14.36 -7.87 0.49
N GLN A 341 13.93 -9.14 0.39
CA GLN A 341 12.60 -9.53 -0.04
C GLN A 341 11.82 -10.05 1.15
N TRP A 342 10.55 -9.69 1.27
CA TRP A 342 9.74 -9.98 2.46
C TRP A 342 8.45 -10.71 2.09
N ARG A 343 8.10 -11.70 2.90
CA ARG A 343 6.83 -12.44 2.81
C ARG A 343 6.27 -12.74 4.20
N THR A 344 4.96 -12.93 4.28
CA THR A 344 4.29 -13.47 5.46
C THR A 344 4.58 -14.95 5.63
N LEU A 345 4.29 -15.51 6.80
CA LEU A 345 4.38 -16.96 7.03
C LEU A 345 3.48 -17.76 6.07
N SER A 346 2.33 -17.18 5.70
CA SER A 346 1.41 -17.73 4.68
C SER A 346 1.96 -17.70 3.25
N GLY A 347 3.13 -17.08 3.01
CA GLY A 347 3.80 -17.05 1.71
C GLY A 347 3.43 -15.86 0.82
N ASN A 348 2.62 -14.90 1.31
CA ASN A 348 2.26 -13.72 0.54
C ASN A 348 3.44 -12.72 0.53
N ALA A 349 3.85 -12.28 -0.66
CA ALA A 349 4.88 -11.27 -0.80
C ALA A 349 4.40 -9.91 -0.28
N ILE A 350 5.24 -9.22 0.49
CA ILE A 350 4.95 -7.89 1.04
C ILE A 350 5.50 -6.85 0.07
N LEU A 351 4.63 -6.27 -0.75
CA LEU A 351 5.02 -5.29 -1.77
C LEU A 351 5.23 -3.89 -1.18
N THR A 352 6.03 -3.09 -1.87
CA THR A 352 6.27 -1.67 -1.50
C THR A 352 5.20 -0.76 -2.11
N SER A 353 4.89 0.34 -1.43
CA SER A 353 3.94 1.35 -1.93
C SER A 353 4.65 2.37 -2.82
N TYR A 354 3.90 2.94 -3.78
CA TYR A 354 4.39 3.92 -4.73
C TYR A 354 3.51 5.16 -4.74
N SER A 355 4.12 6.31 -5.01
CA SER A 355 3.46 7.59 -5.19
C SER A 355 4.02 8.27 -6.44
N GLY A 356 3.16 8.51 -7.44
CA GLY A 356 3.49 9.33 -8.60
C GLY A 356 3.64 10.80 -8.21
N SER A 357 4.64 11.49 -8.74
CA SER A 357 4.90 12.91 -8.48
C SER A 357 5.48 13.61 -9.71
N TYR A 358 5.17 14.89 -9.87
CA TYR A 358 5.61 15.72 -10.99
C TYR A 358 6.80 16.58 -10.59
N LEU A 359 7.78 16.74 -11.46
CA LEU A 359 8.92 17.61 -11.24
C LEU A 359 8.58 19.06 -11.63
N ALA A 360 8.59 19.96 -10.64
CA ALA A 360 8.50 21.41 -10.82
C ALA A 360 9.89 22.03 -10.62
N ASN A 361 10.29 22.95 -11.49
CA ASN A 361 11.54 23.71 -11.39
C ASN A 361 11.46 25.02 -12.19
N SER A 362 12.60 25.70 -12.38
CA SER A 362 12.64 27.01 -13.05
C SER A 362 12.14 26.98 -14.50
N GLN A 363 12.25 25.82 -15.16
CA GLN A 363 11.90 25.59 -16.56
C GLN A 363 10.53 24.92 -16.75
N SER A 364 10.04 24.16 -15.77
CA SER A 364 8.74 23.47 -15.84
C SER A 364 7.83 23.80 -14.66
N SER A 365 6.60 24.22 -14.95
CA SER A 365 5.51 24.32 -13.98
C SER A 365 4.58 23.12 -14.07
N VAL A 366 3.92 22.81 -12.95
CA VAL A 366 2.91 21.75 -12.88
C VAL A 366 1.57 22.41 -12.66
N SER A 367 0.63 22.21 -13.59
CA SER A 367 -0.71 22.82 -13.55
C SER A 367 -1.78 21.78 -13.29
N PHE A 368 -2.79 22.13 -12.50
CA PHE A 368 -3.93 21.27 -12.18
C PHE A 368 -5.23 22.05 -12.27
N ASP A 369 -6.23 21.47 -12.93
CA ASP A 369 -7.60 21.94 -12.84
C ASP A 369 -8.18 21.51 -11.50
N ILE A 370 -8.87 22.44 -10.86
CA ILE A 370 -9.48 22.24 -9.56
C ILE A 370 -10.94 22.65 -9.61
N GLU A 371 -11.77 21.85 -8.96
CA GLU A 371 -13.17 22.18 -8.79
C GLU A 371 -13.36 23.40 -7.91
N SER A 372 -14.41 24.17 -8.20
CA SER A 372 -14.75 25.35 -7.40
C SER A 372 -14.97 24.97 -5.93
N GLN A 373 -14.48 25.80 -5.00
CA GLN A 373 -14.59 25.55 -3.56
C GLN A 373 -13.90 24.25 -3.08
N SER A 374 -12.97 23.71 -3.86
CA SER A 374 -12.14 22.61 -3.41
C SER A 374 -11.08 23.11 -2.41
N HIS A 375 -10.71 22.26 -1.47
CA HIS A 375 -9.51 22.44 -0.68
C HIS A 375 -8.42 21.56 -1.27
N LEU A 376 -7.19 22.01 -1.16
CA LEU A 376 -6.02 21.38 -1.74
C LEU A 376 -5.09 20.89 -0.64
N ASN A 377 -4.48 19.75 -0.90
CA ASN A 377 -3.36 19.18 -0.16
C ASN A 377 -2.21 19.05 -1.16
N ILE A 378 -1.16 19.83 -0.94
CA ILE A 378 0.01 19.97 -1.79
C ILE A 378 1.15 19.27 -1.07
N GLU A 379 1.48 18.08 -1.54
CA GLU A 379 2.59 17.28 -1.05
C GLU A 379 3.83 17.59 -1.88
N VAL A 380 4.90 18.05 -1.23
CA VAL A 380 6.13 18.44 -1.90
C VAL A 380 7.35 17.77 -1.29
N ARG A 381 8.35 17.49 -2.13
CA ARG A 381 9.62 16.90 -1.73
C ARG A 381 10.76 17.62 -2.43
N ALA A 382 11.62 18.25 -1.65
CA ALA A 382 12.80 18.97 -2.13
C ALA A 382 14.05 18.42 -1.46
N LEU A 383 15.05 18.03 -2.26
CA LEU A 383 16.36 17.62 -1.74
C LEU A 383 17.21 18.83 -1.34
N GLU A 384 17.07 19.93 -2.07
CA GLU A 384 17.74 21.19 -1.81
C GLU A 384 16.76 22.25 -1.32
N THR A 385 17.29 23.24 -0.60
CA THR A 385 16.51 24.43 -0.25
C THR A 385 16.05 25.14 -1.52
N SER A 386 14.74 25.30 -1.66
CA SER A 386 14.07 25.79 -2.88
C SER A 386 12.90 26.70 -2.52
N GLN A 387 12.65 27.72 -3.34
CA GLN A 387 11.45 28.54 -3.28
C GLN A 387 10.34 27.92 -4.14
N LEU A 388 9.21 27.60 -3.51
CA LEU A 388 8.01 27.10 -4.14
C LEU A 388 6.99 28.22 -4.27
N ASN A 389 6.49 28.45 -5.47
CA ASN A 389 5.41 29.38 -5.78
C ASN A 389 4.17 28.60 -6.18
N VAL A 390 3.06 28.87 -5.49
CA VAL A 390 1.74 28.30 -5.75
C VAL A 390 0.82 29.43 -6.17
N THR A 391 0.34 29.41 -7.41
CA THR A 391 -0.50 30.45 -8.00
C THR A 391 -1.87 29.89 -8.35
N LEU A 392 -2.93 30.58 -7.93
CA LEU A 392 -4.31 30.26 -8.25
C LEU A 392 -4.82 31.15 -9.37
N PHE A 393 -5.55 30.54 -10.31
CA PHE A 393 -6.18 31.21 -11.44
C PHE A 393 -7.68 30.98 -11.46
N ASP A 394 -8.41 31.93 -12.01
CA ASP A 394 -9.84 31.81 -12.31
C ASP A 394 -10.10 31.11 -13.65
N GLU A 395 -11.36 31.07 -14.06
CA GLU A 395 -11.80 30.46 -15.33
C GLU A 395 -11.27 31.20 -16.58
N SER A 396 -10.95 32.50 -16.45
CA SER A 396 -10.39 33.33 -17.52
C SER A 396 -8.86 33.27 -17.56
N ASN A 397 -8.24 32.41 -16.74
CA ASN A 397 -6.80 32.34 -16.49
C ASN A 397 -6.20 33.63 -15.90
N GLU A 398 -7.00 34.47 -15.26
CA GLU A 398 -6.49 35.60 -14.48
C GLU A 398 -6.01 35.12 -13.11
N GLN A 399 -4.86 35.63 -12.68
CA GLN A 399 -4.30 35.29 -11.38
C GLN A 399 -5.17 35.88 -10.26
N ILE A 400 -5.60 35.03 -9.33
CA ILE A 400 -6.39 35.42 -8.16
C ILE A 400 -5.46 35.66 -6.96
N GLU A 401 -4.63 34.67 -6.64
CA GLU A 401 -3.76 34.66 -5.46
C GLU A 401 -2.44 33.95 -5.80
N SER A 402 -1.35 34.36 -5.17
CA SER A 402 -0.06 33.67 -5.28
C SER A 402 0.62 33.61 -3.93
N TYR A 403 1.22 32.47 -3.64
CA TYR A 403 1.86 32.15 -2.38
C TYR A 403 3.27 31.65 -2.63
N SER A 404 4.23 32.12 -1.84
CA SER A 404 5.62 31.69 -1.91
C SER A 404 6.04 31.08 -0.57
N VAL A 405 6.64 29.90 -0.59
CA VAL A 405 7.14 29.21 0.60
C VAL A 405 8.54 28.67 0.35
N THR A 406 9.40 28.79 1.36
CA THR A 406 10.76 28.24 1.32
C THR A 406 10.76 26.82 1.85
N LEU A 407 11.08 25.86 0.99
CA LEU A 407 11.26 24.46 1.34
C LEU A 407 12.67 24.25 1.88
N LYS A 408 12.80 23.57 3.03
CA LYS A 408 14.11 23.12 3.54
C LYS A 408 14.50 21.84 2.80
N GLY A 409 15.67 21.84 2.17
CA GLY A 409 16.22 20.64 1.54
C GLY A 409 16.69 19.65 2.59
N GLN A 410 15.98 18.53 2.75
CA GLN A 410 16.37 17.43 3.63
C GLN A 410 16.05 16.11 2.95
N ALA A 411 17.00 15.19 2.91
CA ALA A 411 16.78 13.85 2.37
C ALA A 411 15.83 13.05 3.26
N SER A 412 14.97 12.23 2.64
CA SER A 412 14.12 11.27 3.34
C SER A 412 14.96 10.12 3.87
N GLU A 413 14.72 9.74 5.12
CA GLU A 413 15.32 8.56 5.75
C GLU A 413 14.63 7.25 5.34
N PHE A 414 13.59 7.31 4.51
CA PHE A 414 12.72 6.18 4.21
C PHE A 414 12.38 6.07 2.72
N ASP A 415 11.90 7.16 2.14
CA ASP A 415 11.40 7.20 0.78
C ASP A 415 12.54 7.27 -0.23
N ARG A 416 12.29 6.79 -1.45
CA ARG A 416 13.31 6.79 -2.52
C ARG A 416 12.69 6.93 -3.89
N LEU A 417 13.37 7.67 -4.75
CA LEU A 417 13.03 7.79 -6.16
C LEU A 417 13.54 6.56 -6.91
N ILE A 418 12.72 6.02 -7.81
CA ILE A 418 13.17 5.00 -8.77
C ILE A 418 13.36 5.71 -10.11
N ALA A 419 14.61 5.87 -10.52
CA ALA A 419 14.94 6.46 -11.81
C ALA A 419 14.58 5.51 -12.97
N GLU A 420 14.53 6.04 -14.19
CA GLU A 420 14.20 5.26 -15.39
C GLU A 420 15.16 4.08 -15.61
N ASN A 421 16.43 4.25 -15.26
CA ASN A 421 17.45 3.19 -15.28
C ASN A 421 17.36 2.23 -14.09
N THR A 422 16.24 2.22 -13.35
CA THR A 422 15.98 1.44 -12.14
C THR A 422 16.87 1.73 -10.93
N GLN A 423 17.75 2.75 -11.02
CA GLN A 423 18.57 3.15 -9.89
C GLN A 423 17.70 3.80 -8.81
N ARG A 424 18.08 3.52 -7.56
CA ARG A 424 17.42 4.06 -6.37
C ARG A 424 18.15 5.33 -5.97
N GLN A 425 17.46 6.45 -6.05
CA GLN A 425 18.00 7.77 -5.73
C GLN A 425 17.33 8.32 -4.47
N ASP A 426 18.05 9.17 -3.76
CA ASP A 426 17.52 9.87 -2.59
C ASP A 426 16.41 10.83 -3.04
N VAL A 427 15.46 11.09 -2.14
CA VAL A 427 14.36 12.04 -2.39
C VAL A 427 14.17 12.92 -1.17
N GLY A 428 13.62 14.12 -1.36
CA GLY A 428 13.32 15.02 -0.25
C GLY A 428 12.31 14.42 0.75
N MET A 429 12.44 14.82 2.01
CA MET A 429 11.44 14.59 3.05
C MET A 429 10.08 15.17 2.61
N LEU A 430 9.01 14.42 2.87
CA LEU A 430 7.66 14.86 2.53
C LEU A 430 7.26 16.05 3.39
N VAL A 431 6.95 17.18 2.75
CA VAL A 431 6.34 18.34 3.37
C VAL A 431 4.95 18.52 2.79
N THR A 432 3.96 18.75 3.64
CA THR A 432 2.57 18.94 3.21
C THR A 432 2.10 20.35 3.50
N TYR A 433 1.47 20.99 2.51
CA TYR A 433 0.75 22.24 2.67
C TYR A 433 -0.71 22.08 2.30
N TYR A 434 -1.57 22.86 2.94
CA TYR A 434 -2.98 22.87 2.68
C TYR A 434 -3.43 24.25 2.23
N LEU A 435 -4.39 24.30 1.31
CA LEU A 435 -4.95 25.55 0.80
C LEU A 435 -6.47 25.42 0.69
N ARG A 436 -7.20 26.35 1.32
CA ARG A 436 -8.65 26.49 1.14
C ARG A 436 -8.89 27.44 -0.04
N SER A 437 -9.11 26.89 -1.24
CA SER A 437 -9.18 27.72 -2.44
C SER A 437 -10.41 28.67 -2.44
N PRO A 438 -10.28 29.89 -2.98
CA PRO A 438 -11.41 30.78 -3.22
C PRO A 438 -12.48 30.16 -4.14
N LYS A 439 -13.72 30.64 -4.05
CA LYS A 439 -14.84 30.07 -4.84
C LYS A 439 -14.66 30.21 -6.36
N ASN A 440 -13.95 31.24 -6.80
CA ASN A 440 -13.65 31.51 -8.21
C ASN A 440 -12.39 30.81 -8.72
N ALA A 441 -11.62 30.12 -7.86
CA ALA A 441 -10.45 29.38 -8.31
C ALA A 441 -10.87 28.17 -9.16
N ARG A 442 -10.16 27.98 -10.27
CA ARG A 442 -10.38 26.89 -11.25
C ARG A 442 -9.11 26.16 -11.61
N ARG A 443 -7.95 26.79 -11.44
CA ARG A 443 -6.67 26.19 -11.77
C ARG A 443 -5.63 26.57 -10.72
N VAL A 444 -4.74 25.64 -10.41
CA VAL A 444 -3.55 25.89 -9.59
C VAL A 444 -2.31 25.55 -10.40
N GLU A 445 -1.31 26.44 -10.35
CA GLU A 445 0.01 26.22 -10.91
C GLU A 445 1.03 26.20 -9.78
N VAL A 446 1.94 25.22 -9.84
CA VAL A 446 3.06 25.10 -8.92
C VAL A 446 4.35 25.23 -9.71
N LYS A 447 5.21 26.16 -9.29
CA LYS A 447 6.54 26.40 -9.86
C LYS A 447 7.57 26.44 -8.74
N ALA A 448 8.78 25.97 -9.01
CA ALA A 448 9.90 26.06 -8.07
C ALA A 448 11.12 26.70 -8.76
N ASP A 449 12.08 27.19 -7.98
CA ASP A 449 13.37 27.65 -8.53
C ASP A 449 14.35 26.50 -8.79
N LYS A 450 14.25 25.42 -8.01
CA LYS A 450 15.01 24.17 -8.14
C LYS A 450 14.07 22.97 -8.26
N ASP A 451 14.65 21.78 -8.40
CA ASP A 451 13.92 20.53 -8.54
C ASP A 451 13.12 20.19 -7.27
N VAL A 452 11.78 20.21 -7.42
CA VAL A 452 10.81 19.86 -6.39
C VAL A 452 9.81 18.88 -6.97
N TYR A 453 9.64 17.72 -6.34
CA TYR A 453 8.58 16.80 -6.67
C TYR A 453 7.28 17.25 -6.00
N VAL A 454 6.22 17.39 -6.79
CA VAL A 454 4.91 17.91 -6.39
C VAL A 454 3.84 16.86 -6.68
N ARG A 455 2.99 16.62 -5.67
CA ARG A 455 1.74 15.87 -5.80
C ARG A 455 0.60 16.70 -5.24
N LEU A 456 -0.48 16.81 -6.01
CA LEU A 456 -1.69 17.52 -5.60
C LEU A 456 -2.79 16.51 -5.27
N LYS A 457 -3.47 16.76 -4.16
CA LYS A 457 -4.75 16.13 -3.83
C LYS A 457 -5.79 17.22 -3.57
N SER A 458 -7.05 16.92 -3.88
CA SER A 458 -8.15 17.84 -3.63
C SER A 458 -9.27 17.15 -2.85
N ARG A 459 -10.15 17.98 -2.29
CA ARG A 459 -11.43 17.55 -1.72
C ARG A 459 -12.42 18.69 -1.82
N PHE A 460 -13.72 18.39 -1.81
CA PHE A 460 -14.72 19.43 -1.61
C PHE A 460 -14.79 19.87 -0.14
N ALA A 461 -15.06 21.17 0.08
CA ALA A 461 -15.13 21.77 1.40
C ALA A 461 -16.17 21.12 2.33
N ASP A 462 -17.34 20.76 1.79
CA ASP A 462 -18.46 20.22 2.55
C ASP A 462 -18.56 18.68 2.51
N PHE A 463 -17.59 18.02 1.87
CA PHE A 463 -17.54 16.56 1.75
C PHE A 463 -17.34 15.89 3.11
N ASN A 464 -18.05 14.79 3.36
CA ASN A 464 -17.98 14.07 4.63
C ASN A 464 -16.77 13.13 4.63
N TYR A 465 -15.90 13.29 5.63
CA TYR A 465 -14.87 12.30 5.92
C TYR A 465 -15.48 11.19 6.78
N GLN A 466 -15.25 9.92 6.41
CA GLN A 466 -15.77 8.77 7.13
C GLN A 466 -14.65 7.77 7.39
N ARG A 467 -14.50 7.30 8.64
CA ARG A 467 -13.47 6.32 8.97
C ARG A 467 -13.89 5.39 10.09
N THR A 468 -13.54 4.12 9.93
CA THR A 468 -13.66 3.09 10.95
C THR A 468 -12.47 3.16 11.91
N LEU A 469 -12.76 3.18 13.20
CA LEU A 469 -11.78 3.17 14.28
C LEU A 469 -11.96 1.90 15.11
N THR A 470 -10.88 1.15 15.19
CA THR A 470 -10.79 -0.13 15.89
C THR A 470 -9.35 -0.35 16.35
N HIS A 471 -9.18 -1.03 17.48
CA HIS A 471 -7.85 -1.51 17.91
C HIS A 471 -7.54 -2.92 17.37
N GLY A 472 -8.55 -3.69 16.96
CA GLY A 472 -8.40 -5.01 16.32
C GLY A 472 -8.79 -4.97 14.85
N LEU A 473 -8.66 -6.10 14.16
CA LEU A 473 -9.10 -6.21 12.77
C LEU A 473 -10.63 -6.31 12.68
N VAL A 474 -11.22 -5.64 11.69
CA VAL A 474 -12.64 -5.75 11.37
C VAL A 474 -12.70 -6.19 9.91
N THR A 475 -13.08 -7.44 9.67
CA THR A 475 -13.11 -8.04 8.33
C THR A 475 -14.35 -7.61 7.54
N GLU A 476 -15.46 -7.32 8.21
CA GLU A 476 -16.69 -6.83 7.58
C GLU A 476 -17.41 -5.83 8.49
N SER A 477 -17.90 -4.71 7.92
CA SER A 477 -18.78 -3.83 8.67
C SER A 477 -20.17 -4.47 8.74
N PRO A 478 -20.75 -4.71 9.93
CA PRO A 478 -22.13 -5.21 10.06
C PRO A 478 -23.16 -4.12 9.70
N THR A 479 -22.72 -3.00 9.17
CA THR A 479 -23.50 -1.83 8.80
C THR A 479 -23.07 -1.36 7.41
N ASN A 480 -23.92 -0.65 6.67
CA ASN A 480 -23.57 -0.03 5.38
C ASN A 480 -22.64 1.21 5.54
N PHE A 481 -21.73 1.17 6.51
CA PHE A 481 -20.74 2.20 6.75
C PHE A 481 -19.49 1.89 5.91
N HIS A 482 -19.07 2.86 5.10
CA HIS A 482 -17.88 2.74 4.26
C HIS A 482 -16.89 3.82 4.61
N ASP A 483 -15.61 3.44 4.70
CA ASP A 483 -14.53 4.39 4.84
C ASP A 483 -14.46 5.27 3.58
N ILE A 484 -14.38 6.57 3.81
CA ILE A 484 -14.28 7.58 2.76
C ILE A 484 -13.02 8.39 3.02
N ALA A 485 -12.07 8.31 2.09
CA ALA A 485 -10.81 9.02 2.16
C ALA A 485 -11.01 10.54 2.31
N ALA A 486 -10.08 11.18 3.02
CA ALA A 486 -10.15 12.63 3.24
C ALA A 486 -9.77 13.46 2.00
N TRP A 487 -8.98 12.87 1.10
CA TRP A 487 -8.31 13.53 -0.01
C TRP A 487 -8.27 12.61 -1.23
N TYR A 488 -8.39 13.20 -2.41
CA TYR A 488 -8.38 12.49 -3.70
C TYR A 488 -7.23 13.01 -4.56
N GLU A 489 -6.44 12.13 -5.15
CA GLU A 489 -5.33 12.52 -6.00
C GLU A 489 -5.81 13.27 -7.25
N GLN A 490 -5.02 14.25 -7.67
CA GLN A 490 -5.27 15.03 -8.88
C GLN A 490 -4.16 14.77 -9.90
N ARG A 491 -4.56 14.63 -11.16
CA ARG A 491 -3.63 14.55 -12.29
C ARG A 491 -3.33 15.96 -12.80
N ALA A 492 -2.09 16.24 -13.16
CA ALA A 492 -1.73 17.51 -13.77
C ALA A 492 -2.35 17.62 -15.17
N ASN A 493 -2.81 18.81 -15.56
CA ASN A 493 -3.38 19.07 -16.88
C ASN A 493 -2.32 18.88 -17.96
N ASN A 494 -1.10 19.35 -17.69
CA ASN A 494 0.07 19.18 -18.54
C ASN A 494 0.83 17.86 -18.30
N HIS A 495 0.15 16.83 -17.75
CA HIS A 495 0.77 15.53 -17.46
C HIS A 495 1.45 14.90 -18.69
N TYR A 496 0.85 15.02 -19.88
CA TYR A 496 1.42 14.43 -21.09
C TYR A 496 2.76 15.09 -21.45
N GLU A 497 2.82 16.41 -21.41
CA GLU A 497 4.03 17.18 -21.67
C GLU A 497 5.12 16.87 -20.63
N LEU A 498 4.75 16.86 -19.34
CA LEU A 498 5.68 16.52 -18.26
C LEU A 498 6.21 15.10 -18.38
N THR A 499 5.36 14.13 -18.73
CA THR A 499 5.79 12.74 -18.95
C THR A 499 6.73 12.62 -20.15
N LEU A 500 6.47 13.34 -21.25
CA LEU A 500 7.38 13.36 -22.41
C LEU A 500 8.76 13.96 -22.08
N MET A 501 8.82 14.89 -21.12
CA MET A 501 10.07 15.47 -20.63
C MET A 501 10.77 14.61 -19.56
N GLY A 502 10.20 13.47 -19.16
CA GLY A 502 10.72 12.68 -18.03
C GLY A 502 10.47 13.32 -16.66
N HIS A 503 9.58 14.32 -16.57
CA HIS A 503 9.26 15.08 -15.36
C HIS A 503 8.10 14.45 -14.56
N PHE A 504 7.82 13.16 -14.76
CA PHE A 504 6.92 12.38 -13.92
C PHE A 504 7.68 11.17 -13.38
N SER A 505 7.66 10.98 -12.07
CA SER A 505 8.42 9.90 -11.44
C SER A 505 7.63 9.20 -10.34
N ASN A 506 7.92 7.90 -10.17
CA ASN A 506 7.35 7.09 -9.10
C ASN A 506 8.31 7.05 -7.91
N ILE A 507 7.84 7.57 -6.78
CA ILE A 507 8.57 7.57 -5.52
C ILE A 507 8.07 6.39 -4.69
N ARG A 508 8.97 5.51 -4.24
CA ARG A 508 8.63 4.48 -3.26
C ARG A 508 8.48 5.11 -1.90
N THR A 509 7.35 4.82 -1.25
CA THR A 509 6.99 5.42 0.03
C THR A 509 6.95 4.38 1.14
N PHE A 510 7.52 4.72 2.29
CA PHE A 510 7.49 3.93 3.51
C PHE A 510 6.90 4.76 4.65
N THR A 511 6.34 4.08 5.66
CA THR A 511 5.78 4.76 6.82
C THR A 511 6.88 4.88 7.87
N PRO A 512 7.35 6.10 8.21
CA PRO A 512 8.30 6.26 9.30
C PRO A 512 7.63 5.91 10.66
N PRO A 513 8.42 5.54 11.68
CA PRO A 513 7.91 5.41 13.04
C PRO A 513 7.33 6.74 13.52
N ALA A 514 6.27 6.68 14.33
CA ALA A 514 5.65 7.89 14.86
C ALA A 514 6.64 8.67 15.75
N GLU A 515 6.81 9.96 15.46
CA GLU A 515 7.64 10.84 16.28
C GLU A 515 7.17 10.86 17.73
N LEU A 516 8.13 10.86 18.65
CA LEU A 516 7.85 11.00 20.07
C LEU A 516 7.64 12.48 20.34
N ASP A 517 6.43 12.86 20.71
CA ASP A 517 6.15 14.19 21.21
C ASP A 517 6.20 14.18 22.74
N PRO A 518 7.30 14.62 23.37
CA PRO A 518 7.41 14.67 24.82
C PRO A 518 6.62 15.84 25.41
N GLN A 519 5.93 16.66 24.61
CA GLN A 519 5.11 17.74 25.14
C GLN A 519 4.08 17.18 26.11
N VAL A 520 4.20 17.61 27.36
CA VAL A 520 3.21 17.32 28.40
C VAL A 520 2.07 18.29 28.17
N THR A 521 1.10 17.86 27.36
CA THR A 521 -0.20 18.51 27.30
C THR A 521 -1.03 18.10 28.52
N TYR A 522 -1.96 18.96 28.90
CA TYR A 522 -2.82 18.74 30.06
C TYR A 522 -4.25 18.56 29.60
N TYR A 523 -4.88 17.48 30.07
CA TYR A 523 -6.27 17.19 29.80
C TYR A 523 -7.16 17.70 30.93
N GLN A 524 -8.15 18.50 30.59
CA GLN A 524 -9.19 18.95 31.49
C GLN A 524 -10.52 18.31 31.12
N SER A 525 -11.14 17.60 32.06
CA SER A 525 -12.49 17.06 31.83
C SER A 525 -13.49 18.21 31.74
N ARG A 526 -14.33 18.18 30.71
CA ARG A 526 -15.40 19.16 30.53
C ARG A 526 -16.64 18.75 31.32
N GLU A 527 -17.16 19.67 32.12
CA GLU A 527 -18.44 19.50 32.81
C GLU A 527 -19.60 19.70 31.84
N LEU A 528 -20.56 18.78 31.84
CA LEU A 528 -21.68 18.77 30.88
C LEU A 528 -23.06 18.80 31.57
N PHE A 529 -23.16 19.09 32.87
CA PHE A 529 -24.44 19.02 33.62
C PHE A 529 -25.54 19.90 33.04
N ASP A 530 -25.18 21.09 32.55
CA ASP A 530 -26.12 22.04 31.94
C ASP A 530 -26.67 21.56 30.58
N GLN A 531 -25.99 20.61 29.94
CA GLN A 531 -26.33 20.13 28.59
C GLN A 531 -26.84 18.68 28.59
N LEU A 532 -26.34 17.85 29.51
CA LEU A 532 -26.67 16.43 29.66
C LEU A 532 -27.01 16.15 31.14
N PRO A 533 -28.30 15.97 31.47
CA PRO A 533 -28.76 15.88 32.86
C PRO A 533 -28.42 14.55 33.55
N ILE A 534 -28.16 13.50 32.78
CA ILE A 534 -27.87 12.16 33.31
C ILE A 534 -26.36 11.94 33.28
N SER A 535 -25.76 11.70 34.44
CA SER A 535 -24.33 11.38 34.59
C SER A 535 -24.11 10.20 35.53
N ASN A 536 -22.97 9.53 35.38
CA ASN A 536 -22.53 8.44 36.23
C ASN A 536 -21.00 8.43 36.31
N VAL A 537 -20.42 7.60 37.18
CA VAL A 537 -18.98 7.47 37.35
C VAL A 537 -18.53 6.07 36.93
N ALA A 538 -17.47 6.02 36.13
CA ALA A 538 -16.82 4.80 35.70
C ALA A 538 -15.36 4.77 36.16
N LEU A 539 -14.82 3.57 36.31
CA LEU A 539 -13.38 3.36 36.35
C LEU A 539 -12.94 2.87 34.96
N THR A 540 -12.08 3.63 34.29
CA THR A 540 -11.63 3.39 32.92
C THR A 540 -10.14 3.08 32.86
N LEU A 541 -9.74 2.08 32.08
CA LEU A 541 -8.34 1.77 31.82
C LEU A 541 -7.81 2.74 30.75
N SER A 542 -6.78 3.50 31.11
CA SER A 542 -6.14 4.54 30.31
C SER A 542 -4.62 4.45 30.50
N PRO A 543 -3.95 3.47 29.86
CA PRO A 543 -2.50 3.33 29.97
C PRO A 543 -1.78 4.54 29.38
N ASN A 544 -0.68 4.94 30.01
CA ASN A 544 0.20 5.99 29.48
C ASN A 544 1.05 5.44 28.33
N LYS A 545 1.39 6.31 27.38
CA LYS A 545 2.41 6.00 26.38
C LYS A 545 3.76 5.75 27.05
N TYR A 546 4.58 4.87 26.48
CA TYR A 546 5.82 4.41 27.11
C TYR A 546 6.86 5.53 27.35
N TYR A 547 6.82 6.58 26.54
CA TYR A 547 7.77 7.69 26.59
C TYR A 547 7.35 8.80 27.56
N LEU A 548 6.14 8.74 28.13
CA LEU A 548 5.70 9.72 29.11
C LEU A 548 6.34 9.44 30.47
N PRO A 549 6.82 10.48 31.19
CA PRO A 549 7.39 10.29 32.51
C PRO A 549 6.34 9.73 33.48
N LYS A 550 6.77 8.85 34.38
CA LYS A 550 5.90 8.33 35.44
C LYS A 550 5.43 9.49 36.32
N GLN A 551 4.14 9.80 36.25
CA GLN A 551 3.51 10.83 37.07
C GLN A 551 3.42 10.37 38.53
N PRO A 552 3.52 11.30 39.51
CA PRO A 552 3.30 10.96 40.92
C PRO A 552 1.86 10.48 41.14
N ALA A 553 1.63 9.95 42.34
CA ALA A 553 0.30 9.61 42.81
C ALA A 553 -0.67 10.81 42.64
N GLN A 554 -1.65 10.68 41.76
CA GLN A 554 -2.74 11.63 41.62
C GLN A 554 -4.02 11.01 42.20
N VAL A 555 -4.85 11.87 42.78
CA VAL A 555 -6.19 11.53 43.22
C VAL A 555 -7.00 10.98 42.04
N PHE A 556 -7.91 10.03 42.29
CA PHE A 556 -8.72 9.35 41.28
C PHE A 556 -7.98 8.45 40.28
N ASN A 557 -6.67 8.24 40.47
CA ASN A 557 -5.91 7.23 39.73
C ASN A 557 -5.72 5.99 40.62
N TYR A 558 -6.11 4.83 40.09
CA TYR A 558 -6.15 3.56 40.79
C TYR A 558 -5.23 2.53 40.14
N GLY A 559 -4.63 1.68 40.96
CA GLY A 559 -3.97 0.46 40.54
C GLY A 559 -4.74 -0.76 41.02
N ILE A 560 -4.44 -1.93 40.45
CA ILE A 560 -4.99 -3.20 40.94
C ILE A 560 -4.48 -3.42 42.37
N TYR A 561 -5.39 -3.72 43.28
CA TYR A 561 -5.08 -4.02 44.68
C TYR A 561 -4.41 -5.39 44.79
N ASN A 562 -3.25 -5.44 45.46
CA ASN A 562 -2.53 -6.67 45.78
C ASN A 562 -2.19 -6.72 47.28
N LYS A 563 -2.64 -7.79 47.96
CA LYS A 563 -2.47 -8.01 49.40
C LYS A 563 -1.01 -7.97 49.86
N ASN A 564 -0.06 -8.36 49.01
CA ASN A 564 1.36 -8.45 49.36
C ASN A 564 2.12 -7.12 49.27
N ASN A 565 1.56 -6.10 48.60
CA ASN A 565 2.20 -4.79 48.39
C ASN A 565 1.42 -3.66 49.10
N TYR A 566 0.76 -3.97 50.21
CA TYR A 566 -0.06 -3.02 50.94
C TYR A 566 0.80 -2.02 51.72
N THR A 567 0.84 -0.77 51.23
CA THR A 567 1.26 0.39 52.01
C THR A 567 0.19 1.47 51.87
N PRO A 568 -0.56 1.80 52.94
CA PRO A 568 -1.55 2.85 52.87
C PRO A 568 -0.85 4.19 52.58
N TYR A 569 -1.37 4.94 51.62
CA TYR A 569 -0.92 6.31 51.36
C TYR A 569 -1.45 7.20 52.50
N ILE A 570 -0.58 7.63 53.41
CA ILE A 570 -0.98 8.33 54.66
C ILE A 570 -1.44 9.79 54.40
N ASN A 571 -1.27 10.34 53.19
CA ASN A 571 -1.40 11.78 52.94
C ASN A 571 -2.37 12.20 51.82
N SER A 572 -3.36 11.39 51.44
CA SER A 572 -4.36 11.80 50.44
C SER A 572 -5.76 11.72 51.02
N GLU A 573 -6.54 12.78 50.81
CA GLU A 573 -7.98 12.85 51.06
C GLU A 573 -8.80 11.75 50.33
N ASP A 574 -8.18 10.97 49.43
CA ASP A 574 -8.80 9.92 48.61
C ASP A 574 -8.15 8.53 48.79
N ASN A 575 -8.36 7.92 49.96
CA ASN A 575 -8.01 6.51 50.21
C ASN A 575 -9.23 5.61 49.94
N SER A 576 -9.75 5.67 48.72
CA SER A 576 -10.91 4.88 48.28
C SER A 576 -10.51 3.51 47.73
N LEU A 577 -11.35 2.52 47.99
CA LEU A 577 -11.28 1.16 47.47
C LEU A 577 -12.47 0.92 46.55
N ILE A 578 -12.20 0.66 45.28
CA ILE A 578 -13.21 0.30 44.29
C ILE A 578 -13.14 -1.21 44.06
N TYR A 579 -14.26 -1.92 44.15
CA TYR A 579 -14.29 -3.37 43.99
C TYR A 579 -15.46 -3.83 43.13
N ARG A 580 -15.19 -4.85 42.29
CA ARG A 580 -16.20 -5.50 41.44
C ARG A 580 -16.59 -6.83 42.05
N LEU A 581 -17.88 -6.98 42.34
CA LEU A 581 -18.47 -8.23 42.83
C LEU A 581 -18.61 -9.25 41.68
N LYS A 582 -18.61 -10.54 42.01
CA LYS A 582 -18.79 -11.65 41.04
C LYS A 582 -20.07 -11.53 40.19
N GLY A 583 -21.11 -10.84 40.71
CA GLY A 583 -22.37 -10.54 40.00
C GLY A 583 -22.32 -9.37 39.01
N ASN A 584 -21.14 -8.84 38.66
CA ASN A 584 -20.96 -7.67 37.79
C ASN A 584 -21.57 -6.35 38.32
N SER A 585 -21.66 -6.19 39.65
CA SER A 585 -21.86 -4.89 40.28
C SER A 585 -20.52 -4.38 40.80
N ALA A 586 -20.37 -3.06 40.89
CA ALA A 586 -19.22 -2.42 41.52
C ALA A 586 -19.68 -1.59 42.71
N LYS A 587 -18.75 -1.31 43.61
CA LYS A 587 -18.94 -0.42 44.75
C LYS A 587 -17.64 0.31 45.06
N GLU A 588 -17.77 1.44 45.73
CA GLU A 588 -16.68 2.22 46.28
C GLU A 588 -16.88 2.33 47.79
N ALA A 589 -15.79 2.18 48.55
CA ALA A 589 -15.77 2.35 50.00
C ALA A 589 -14.50 3.11 50.39
N ASN A 590 -14.58 3.93 51.43
CA ASN A 590 -13.40 4.54 52.02
C ASN A 590 -12.66 3.47 52.84
N MET A 591 -11.37 3.32 52.62
CA MET A 591 -10.54 2.35 53.36
C MET A 591 -10.51 2.63 54.86
N ALA A 592 -10.67 3.89 55.28
CA ALA A 592 -10.70 4.25 56.70
C ALA A 592 -11.94 3.69 57.43
N ASP A 593 -13.03 3.46 56.69
CA ASP A 593 -14.31 3.00 57.26
C ASP A 593 -14.43 1.47 57.30
N LEU A 594 -13.45 0.74 56.75
CA LEU A 594 -13.49 -0.71 56.62
C LEU A 594 -12.73 -1.41 57.76
N SER A 595 -13.42 -2.30 58.48
CA SER A 595 -12.77 -3.21 59.41
C SER A 595 -11.97 -4.29 58.69
N VAL A 596 -11.02 -4.93 59.39
CA VAL A 596 -10.22 -6.05 58.83
C VAL A 596 -11.13 -7.19 58.35
N SER A 597 -12.21 -7.50 59.09
CA SER A 597 -13.16 -8.55 58.70
C SER A 597 -13.98 -8.17 57.47
N GLN A 598 -14.40 -6.90 57.35
CA GLN A 598 -15.10 -6.39 56.17
C GLN A 598 -14.21 -6.40 54.93
N LEU A 599 -12.95 -5.99 55.07
CA LEU A 599 -11.97 -6.02 53.98
C LEU A 599 -11.76 -7.46 53.48
N GLN A 600 -11.68 -8.42 54.39
CA GLN A 600 -11.53 -9.84 54.02
C GLN A 600 -12.77 -10.39 53.32
N GLN A 601 -13.97 -10.03 53.78
CA GLN A 601 -15.22 -10.38 53.10
C GLN A 601 -15.32 -9.76 51.70
N ILE A 602 -14.86 -8.52 51.52
CA ILE A 602 -14.78 -7.87 50.20
C ILE A 602 -13.81 -8.64 49.30
N GLN A 603 -12.64 -9.05 49.81
CA GLN A 603 -11.68 -9.85 49.05
C GLN A 603 -12.28 -11.17 48.55
N ASP A 604 -13.02 -11.89 49.41
CA ASP A 604 -13.60 -13.19 49.05
C ASP A 604 -14.76 -13.08 48.04
N SER A 605 -15.51 -11.98 48.11
CA SER A 605 -16.69 -11.72 47.27
C SER A 605 -16.39 -10.98 45.97
N SER A 606 -15.23 -10.34 45.87
CA SER A 606 -14.84 -9.53 44.71
C SER A 606 -14.10 -10.36 43.66
N ARG A 607 -14.35 -10.06 42.38
CA ARG A 607 -13.55 -10.55 41.24
C ARG A 607 -12.26 -9.75 41.10
N SER A 608 -12.31 -8.45 41.38
CA SER A 608 -11.17 -7.53 41.24
C SER A 608 -11.37 -6.33 42.15
N MET A 609 -10.28 -5.81 42.69
CA MET A 609 -10.25 -4.67 43.60
C MET A 609 -9.19 -3.67 43.13
N TYR A 610 -9.45 -2.39 43.33
CA TYR A 610 -8.63 -1.28 42.86
C TYR A 610 -8.46 -0.28 44.00
N GLN A 611 -7.24 0.21 44.19
CA GLN A 611 -6.92 1.17 45.23
C GLN A 611 -6.04 2.29 44.66
N ASN A 612 -6.20 3.47 45.21
CA ASN A 612 -5.26 4.56 45.04
C ASN A 612 -3.98 4.28 45.88
N TRP A 613 -2.95 3.64 45.30
CA TRP A 613 -1.71 3.19 46.00
C TRP A 613 -0.42 3.57 45.26
N TYR A 614 0.76 3.56 45.90
CA TYR A 614 2.03 3.97 45.28
C TYR A 614 2.53 2.98 44.19
N GLY A 615 2.12 3.17 42.94
CA GLY A 615 2.55 2.30 41.84
C GLY A 615 2.01 2.73 40.48
N ASN A 616 2.04 1.82 39.51
CA ASN A 616 1.41 2.06 38.21
C ASN A 616 -0.11 2.12 38.36
N ARG A 617 -0.73 3.24 37.96
CA ARG A 617 -2.15 3.51 38.10
C ARG A 617 -2.79 3.77 36.74
N PRO A 618 -2.92 2.73 35.89
CA PRO A 618 -3.49 2.92 34.56
C PRO A 618 -5.01 3.10 34.61
N TRP A 619 -5.66 2.96 35.77
CA TRP A 619 -7.11 3.14 35.91
C TRP A 619 -7.44 4.54 36.41
N VAL A 620 -8.35 5.21 35.72
CA VAL A 620 -8.77 6.58 36.06
C VAL A 620 -10.26 6.58 36.35
N LYS A 621 -10.66 7.17 37.48
CA LYS A 621 -12.07 7.39 37.78
C LYS A 621 -12.56 8.60 37.00
N GLN A 622 -13.56 8.38 36.16
CA GLN A 622 -14.03 9.34 35.17
C GLN A 622 -15.56 9.49 35.22
N ARG A 623 -16.03 10.74 35.19
CA ARG A 623 -17.46 11.04 35.03
C ARG A 623 -17.87 10.90 33.56
N LEU A 624 -18.96 10.18 33.34
CA LEU A 624 -19.58 9.94 32.05
C LEU A 624 -20.97 10.59 32.02
N TYR A 625 -21.35 11.14 30.88
CA TYR A 625 -22.65 11.77 30.65
C TYR A 625 -23.41 10.99 29.59
N GLN A 626 -24.72 10.80 29.77
CA GLN A 626 -25.52 10.06 28.80
C GLN A 626 -25.90 10.97 27.63
N LEU A 627 -25.43 10.63 26.43
CA LEU A 627 -25.87 11.25 25.19
C LEU A 627 -26.91 10.35 24.52
N ASN A 628 -28.13 10.87 24.37
CA ASN A 628 -29.22 10.13 23.72
C ASN A 628 -28.99 10.00 22.21
N LYS A 629 -29.44 8.87 21.65
CA LYS A 629 -29.44 8.60 20.22
C LYS A 629 -29.94 9.80 19.41
N LYS A 630 -29.18 10.19 18.37
CA LYS A 630 -29.48 11.28 17.42
C LYS A 630 -29.76 12.64 18.08
N THR A 631 -29.29 12.85 19.31
CA THR A 631 -29.40 14.14 20.00
C THR A 631 -28.07 14.88 19.86
N PRO A 632 -28.04 16.08 19.25
CA PRO A 632 -26.79 16.82 19.08
C PRO A 632 -26.35 17.51 20.37
N LEU A 633 -25.13 17.23 20.83
CA LEU A 633 -24.44 17.96 21.88
C LEU A 633 -23.58 19.05 21.24
N THR A 634 -23.81 20.33 21.56
CA THR A 634 -23.04 21.44 20.99
C THR A 634 -22.18 22.13 22.04
N LEU A 635 -20.87 21.97 21.90
CA LEU A 635 -19.85 22.65 22.67
C LEU A 635 -19.59 24.01 22.03
N ARG A 636 -19.67 25.09 22.80
CA ARG A 636 -19.35 26.45 22.36
C ARG A 636 -17.99 26.85 22.94
N PHE A 637 -17.22 27.60 22.15
CA PHE A 637 -15.91 28.11 22.53
C PHE A 637 -15.91 29.62 22.42
N ASP A 638 -15.32 30.27 23.41
CA ASP A 638 -15.00 31.69 23.31
C ASP A 638 -13.68 31.88 22.55
N LYS A 639 -13.33 33.14 22.26
CA LYS A 639 -12.10 33.47 21.52
C LYS A 639 -10.83 33.21 22.33
N TYR A 640 -10.91 33.17 23.67
CA TYR A 640 -9.76 33.13 24.59
C TYR A 640 -9.47 31.71 25.13
N GLN A 641 -10.44 30.80 25.07
CA GLN A 641 -10.42 29.42 25.55
C GLN A 641 -10.40 28.48 24.34
N ARG A 642 -9.24 28.38 23.71
CA ARG A 642 -9.02 27.48 22.58
C ARG A 642 -8.19 26.27 23.04
N PRO A 643 -8.78 25.07 23.14
CA PRO A 643 -7.98 23.86 23.34
C PRO A 643 -7.16 23.53 22.09
N ILE A 644 -6.07 22.79 22.27
CA ILE A 644 -5.25 22.20 21.20
C ILE A 644 -6.04 21.09 20.52
N SER A 645 -6.74 20.27 21.31
CA SER A 645 -7.59 19.20 20.82
C SER A 645 -8.73 18.90 21.79
N LEU A 646 -9.73 18.18 21.29
CA LEU A 646 -10.76 17.57 22.12
C LEU A 646 -10.75 16.06 21.95
N VAL A 647 -10.72 15.34 23.06
CA VAL A 647 -10.76 13.88 23.08
C VAL A 647 -12.13 13.41 23.54
N PHE A 648 -12.83 12.68 22.67
CA PHE A 648 -14.12 12.07 22.95
C PHE A 648 -13.93 10.61 23.35
N LYS A 649 -14.22 10.30 24.61
CA LYS A 649 -14.24 8.93 25.13
C LYS A 649 -15.68 8.42 25.13
N VAL A 650 -15.91 7.33 24.38
CA VAL A 650 -17.24 6.76 24.16
C VAL A 650 -17.33 5.39 24.81
N ALA A 651 -18.44 5.13 25.48
CA ALA A 651 -18.74 3.85 26.08
C ALA A 651 -20.24 3.51 25.97
N LYS A 652 -20.59 2.22 26.01
CA LYS A 652 -21.98 1.75 25.89
C LYS A 652 -22.28 0.66 26.91
N SER A 653 -23.47 0.69 27.50
CA SER A 653 -23.93 -0.37 28.40
C SER A 653 -24.59 -1.51 27.61
N ASN A 654 -24.33 -2.76 28.03
CA ASN A 654 -25.08 -3.97 27.65
C ASN A 654 -25.06 -4.41 26.17
N ASN A 655 -24.23 -3.83 25.29
CA ASN A 655 -24.12 -4.25 23.88
C ASN A 655 -22.73 -3.90 23.31
N GLU A 656 -22.18 -4.79 22.48
CA GLU A 656 -20.90 -4.65 21.76
C GLU A 656 -21.08 -4.13 20.32
N ALA A 657 -22.30 -3.76 19.92
CA ALA A 657 -22.55 -3.20 18.60
C ALA A 657 -21.70 -1.95 18.31
N PRO A 658 -21.27 -1.75 17.05
CA PRO A 658 -20.57 -0.54 16.64
C PRO A 658 -21.39 0.73 16.90
N VAL A 659 -20.70 1.84 17.16
CA VAL A 659 -21.30 3.16 17.38
C VAL A 659 -20.84 4.10 16.28
N GLU A 660 -21.77 4.83 15.67
CA GLU A 660 -21.39 5.91 14.75
C GLU A 660 -21.39 7.24 15.49
N LEU A 661 -20.25 7.92 15.49
CA LEU A 661 -20.07 9.25 16.06
C LEU A 661 -19.88 10.28 14.95
N SER A 662 -20.75 11.27 14.87
CA SER A 662 -20.64 12.40 13.95
C SER A 662 -20.09 13.61 14.69
N VAL A 663 -19.05 14.22 14.14
CA VAL A 663 -18.43 15.44 14.67
C VAL A 663 -18.52 16.53 13.60
N LYS A 664 -19.13 17.66 13.94
CA LYS A 664 -19.30 18.82 13.06
C LYS A 664 -18.67 20.04 13.71
N GLN A 665 -17.75 20.69 13.02
CA GLN A 665 -17.05 21.87 13.47
C GLN A 665 -17.62 23.13 12.78
N ARG A 666 -17.81 24.18 13.57
CA ARG A 666 -18.06 25.53 13.08
C ARG A 666 -16.89 26.42 13.49
N ALA A 667 -16.15 26.91 12.52
CA ALA A 667 -14.97 27.73 12.73
C ALA A 667 -14.80 28.72 11.58
N LYS A 668 -14.06 29.80 11.86
CA LYS A 668 -13.48 30.69 10.87
C LYS A 668 -12.05 30.22 10.58
N TYR A 669 -11.75 30.00 9.31
CA TYR A 669 -10.44 29.51 8.87
C TYR A 669 -9.55 30.65 8.36
N LYS A 670 -8.24 30.47 8.49
CA LYS A 670 -7.24 31.34 7.86
C LYS A 670 -7.25 31.15 6.35
N SER A 671 -6.94 32.22 5.62
CA SER A 671 -6.62 32.16 4.19
C SER A 671 -5.14 31.85 4.00
N GLY A 672 -4.78 31.38 2.80
CA GLY A 672 -3.40 31.05 2.43
C GLY A 672 -2.96 29.64 2.78
N LEU A 673 -1.67 29.37 2.55
CA LEU A 673 -1.05 28.07 2.79
C LEU A 673 -0.87 27.83 4.30
N THR A 674 -1.28 26.64 4.75
CA THR A 674 -1.11 26.19 6.14
C THR A 674 -0.43 24.82 6.18
N SER A 675 0.30 24.52 7.26
CA SER A 675 0.94 23.21 7.47
C SER A 675 -0.01 22.16 8.06
N GLU A 676 -1.15 22.61 8.60
CA GLU A 676 -2.18 21.75 9.18
C GLU A 676 -3.54 22.08 8.57
N TYR A 677 -4.49 21.15 8.70
CA TYR A 677 -5.82 21.30 8.13
C TYR A 677 -6.91 20.66 8.98
N SER A 678 -8.01 21.39 9.16
CA SER A 678 -9.20 20.96 9.88
C SER A 678 -10.31 20.45 8.95
N ILE A 679 -10.87 19.28 9.26
CA ILE A 679 -12.04 18.75 8.56
C ILE A 679 -13.33 19.16 9.29
N LYS A 680 -14.17 19.95 8.60
CA LYS A 680 -15.43 20.47 9.13
C LYS A 680 -16.45 19.40 9.54
N LYS A 681 -16.54 18.29 8.79
CA LYS A 681 -17.52 17.21 9.01
C LYS A 681 -16.82 15.86 8.98
N GLN A 682 -16.86 15.17 10.11
CA GLN A 682 -16.23 13.87 10.30
C GLN A 682 -17.27 12.89 10.83
N LYS A 683 -17.21 11.65 10.37
CA LYS A 683 -18.04 10.55 10.86
C LYS A 683 -17.13 9.38 11.17
N TYR A 684 -17.29 8.82 12.36
CA TYR A 684 -16.48 7.70 12.82
C TYR A 684 -17.38 6.53 13.12
N GLN A 685 -17.00 5.34 12.67
CA GLN A 685 -17.58 4.10 13.17
C GLN A 685 -16.62 3.49 14.17
N LEU A 686 -17.07 3.34 15.41
CA LEU A 686 -16.28 2.85 16.52
C LEU A 686 -16.66 1.41 16.84
N TYR A 687 -15.67 0.53 16.90
CA TYR A 687 -15.83 -0.85 17.38
C TYR A 687 -15.41 -0.95 18.85
N PRO A 688 -16.05 -1.82 19.63
CA PRO A 688 -15.64 -2.04 21.03
C PRO A 688 -14.20 -2.52 21.09
N SER A 689 -13.50 -2.21 22.18
CA SER A 689 -12.13 -2.62 22.38
C SER A 689 -11.89 -3.19 23.76
N GLU A 690 -11.31 -4.39 23.80
CA GLU A 690 -10.91 -5.07 25.03
C GLU A 690 -9.64 -4.46 25.67
N LEU A 691 -8.87 -3.67 24.91
CA LEU A 691 -7.64 -3.02 25.40
C LEU A 691 -7.92 -1.86 26.37
N ILE A 692 -9.15 -1.35 26.41
CA ILE A 692 -9.53 -0.16 27.18
C ILE A 692 -10.74 -0.45 28.08
N ASN A 693 -10.61 -1.47 28.92
CA ASN A 693 -11.67 -1.92 29.82
C ASN A 693 -12.23 -0.80 30.70
N ALA A 694 -13.55 -0.81 30.93
CA ALA A 694 -14.20 0.10 31.84
C ALA A 694 -15.39 -0.54 32.55
N PHE A 695 -15.82 0.05 33.67
CA PHE A 695 -17.05 -0.36 34.36
C PHE A 695 -17.62 0.80 35.20
N LEU A 696 -18.94 0.83 35.35
CA LEU A 696 -19.63 1.83 36.18
C LEU A 696 -19.54 1.48 37.66
N ILE A 697 -19.39 2.48 38.55
CA ILE A 697 -19.15 2.25 39.98
C ILE A 697 -20.44 2.06 40.80
N HIS A 698 -21.56 2.68 40.41
CA HIS A 698 -22.78 2.73 41.24
C HIS A 698 -24.05 1.96 40.76
N PRO A 699 -24.18 1.39 39.54
CA PRO A 699 -25.38 0.65 39.15
C PRO A 699 -25.37 -0.84 39.55
N LYS A 700 -26.56 -1.46 39.64
CA LYS A 700 -26.73 -2.93 39.83
C LYS A 700 -26.02 -3.76 38.75
N ASN A 701 -25.80 -3.20 37.56
CA ASN A 701 -25.02 -3.78 36.47
C ASN A 701 -23.95 -2.79 36.02
N SER A 702 -22.69 -3.11 36.31
CA SER A 702 -21.52 -2.27 36.06
C SER A 702 -20.95 -2.42 34.63
N ARG A 703 -21.53 -3.30 33.78
CA ARG A 703 -20.96 -3.61 32.47
C ARG A 703 -20.96 -2.39 31.57
N LEU A 704 -19.78 -2.10 31.03
CA LEU A 704 -19.54 -0.98 30.14
C LEU A 704 -18.53 -1.42 29.09
N ASN A 705 -18.89 -1.28 27.82
CA ASN A 705 -18.01 -1.54 26.69
C ASN A 705 -17.42 -0.22 26.23
N SER A 706 -16.10 -0.14 26.18
CA SER A 706 -15.38 1.06 25.76
C SER A 706 -15.00 0.98 24.29
N TYR A 707 -14.91 2.16 23.67
CA TYR A 707 -14.56 2.32 22.27
C TYR A 707 -13.31 3.19 22.12
N PRO A 708 -12.51 3.01 21.05
CA PRO A 708 -11.35 3.86 20.78
C PRO A 708 -11.73 5.34 20.88
N SER A 709 -10.83 6.13 21.48
CA SER A 709 -11.06 7.57 21.66
C SER A 709 -10.98 8.27 20.30
N VAL A 710 -11.85 9.27 20.10
CA VAL A 710 -11.81 10.13 18.92
C VAL A 710 -11.18 11.46 19.31
N THR A 711 -10.01 11.75 18.74
CA THR A 711 -9.32 13.03 18.96
C THR A 711 -9.62 13.99 17.81
N HIS A 712 -10.22 15.13 18.12
CA HIS A 712 -10.45 16.23 17.19
C HIS A 712 -9.42 17.33 17.44
N LEU A 713 -8.40 17.39 16.59
CA LEU A 713 -7.34 18.41 16.62
C LEU A 713 -7.89 19.78 16.19
N VAL A 714 -7.57 20.82 16.95
CA VAL A 714 -7.90 22.21 16.64
C VAL A 714 -6.71 22.85 15.92
N SER A 715 -6.52 22.47 14.66
CA SER A 715 -5.33 22.82 13.88
C SER A 715 -5.16 24.33 13.64
N SER A 716 -3.90 24.70 13.39
CA SER A 716 -3.42 26.06 13.19
C SER A 716 -4.08 26.81 12.01
N ASP A 717 -4.80 26.11 11.12
CA ASP A 717 -5.62 26.69 10.05
C ASP A 717 -6.92 27.34 10.55
N ILE A 718 -7.33 27.07 11.79
CA ILE A 718 -8.46 27.74 12.43
C ILE A 718 -8.00 29.10 12.98
N ASP A 719 -8.66 30.18 12.59
CA ASP A 719 -8.53 31.52 13.21
C ASP A 719 -9.39 31.62 14.47
N THR A 720 -10.66 31.21 14.38
CA THR A 720 -11.59 31.18 15.53
C THR A 720 -12.44 29.93 15.50
N LEU A 721 -12.42 29.14 16.58
CA LEU A 721 -13.32 28.03 16.78
C LEU A 721 -14.61 28.55 17.45
N HIS A 722 -15.77 28.33 16.84
CA HIS A 722 -17.05 28.77 17.40
C HIS A 722 -17.76 27.65 18.15
N SER A 723 -17.87 26.48 17.54
CA SER A 723 -18.53 25.34 18.16
C SER A 723 -18.11 24.01 17.56
N ILE A 724 -18.25 22.96 18.36
CA ILE A 724 -18.15 21.56 17.92
C ILE A 724 -19.45 20.87 18.34
N THR A 725 -20.13 20.28 17.37
CA THR A 725 -21.36 19.51 17.58
C THR A 725 -21.08 18.03 17.42
N ILE A 726 -21.50 17.24 18.39
CA ILE A 726 -21.31 15.80 18.47
C ILE A 726 -22.69 15.14 18.45
N GLU A 727 -22.85 14.09 17.65
CA GLU A 727 -24.07 13.30 17.58
C GLU A 727 -23.71 11.82 17.47
N SER A 728 -24.50 10.95 18.12
CA SER A 728 -24.28 9.51 18.10
C SER A 728 -25.48 8.79 17.48
N SER A 729 -25.24 7.73 16.70
CA SER A 729 -26.30 6.86 16.16
C SER A 729 -27.02 6.05 17.23
N GLU A 730 -26.46 5.96 18.44
CA GLU A 730 -26.93 5.16 19.56
C GLU A 730 -26.89 5.98 20.86
N THR A 731 -27.65 5.56 21.88
CA THR A 731 -27.50 6.14 23.23
C THR A 731 -26.20 5.63 23.85
N ILE A 732 -25.32 6.56 24.23
CA ILE A 732 -23.97 6.27 24.71
C ILE A 732 -23.67 7.02 26.01
N TRP A 733 -22.65 6.54 26.71
CA TRP A 733 -21.93 7.27 27.74
C TRP A 733 -20.75 8.00 27.10
N LEU A 734 -20.69 9.31 27.27
CA LEU A 734 -19.70 10.20 26.67
C LEU A 734 -18.92 10.91 27.77
N SER A 735 -17.61 11.04 27.57
CA SER A 735 -16.78 11.96 28.32
C SER A 735 -15.87 12.73 27.37
N ILE A 736 -15.66 14.01 27.68
CA ILE A 736 -14.95 14.95 26.80
C ILE A 736 -13.80 15.55 27.58
N LEU A 737 -12.60 15.45 27.03
CA LEU A 737 -11.39 16.04 27.58
C LEU A 737 -10.92 17.14 26.63
N ASP A 738 -10.73 18.34 27.17
CA ASP A 738 -10.09 19.46 26.47
C ASP A 738 -8.59 19.40 26.74
N GLU A 739 -7.78 19.49 25.69
CA GLU A 739 -6.31 19.47 25.78
C GLU A 739 -5.72 20.88 25.69
N TYR A 740 -4.82 21.24 26.61
CA TYR A 740 -4.18 22.55 26.66
C TYR A 740 -2.64 22.44 26.76
N PRO A 741 -1.89 23.45 26.26
CA PRO A 741 -0.42 23.44 26.27
C PRO A 741 0.16 23.67 27.67
N ALA A 742 -0.59 24.36 28.53
CA ALA A 742 -0.18 24.69 29.88
C ALA A 742 -1.22 24.17 30.87
N GLN A 743 -0.74 23.68 32.01
CA GLN A 743 -1.60 23.30 33.12
C GLN A 743 -2.29 24.54 33.66
N GLU A 744 -3.61 24.67 33.50
CA GLU A 744 -4.34 25.63 34.31
C GLU A 744 -4.15 25.25 35.79
N GLN A 745 -3.69 26.20 36.61
CA GLN A 745 -3.45 25.99 38.05
C GLN A 745 -4.72 25.63 38.84
N LYS A 746 -5.90 25.65 38.21
CA LYS A 746 -7.17 25.22 38.80
C LYS A 746 -7.88 24.24 37.89
N VAL A 747 -7.35 23.02 37.78
CA VAL A 747 -8.22 21.90 37.43
C VAL A 747 -9.24 21.80 38.58
N ARG A 748 -10.46 22.28 38.37
CA ARG A 748 -11.61 22.00 39.24
C ARG A 748 -12.23 20.71 38.76
N TRP A 749 -11.61 19.58 39.11
CA TRP A 749 -12.14 18.25 38.75
C TRP A 749 -13.23 17.79 39.72
N TRP A 750 -13.56 18.59 40.74
CA TRP A 750 -14.84 18.57 41.46
C TRP A 750 -14.90 19.78 42.42
N ASN A 751 -15.88 20.66 42.27
CA ASN A 751 -16.35 21.43 43.42
C ASN A 751 -17.20 20.46 44.26
N ASN A 752 -16.77 20.21 45.49
CA ASN A 752 -17.47 19.51 46.59
C ASN A 752 -18.93 19.12 46.28
N GLU A 753 -19.19 17.83 46.05
CA GLU A 753 -20.49 17.26 46.45
C GLU A 753 -20.45 17.13 47.99
N ASN A 754 -20.79 18.23 48.67
CA ASN A 754 -21.25 18.23 50.06
C ASN A 754 -22.77 18.42 50.06
#